data_AF-A0A1Z7M8X4-F1
#
_entry.id   AF-A0A1Z7M8X4-F1
#
_cell.length_a   1.000
_cell.length_b   1.000
_cell.length_c   1.000
_cell.angle_alpha   90.00
_cell.angle_beta   90.00
_cell.angle_gamma   90.00
#
_symmetry.space_group_name_H-M   'P 1'
#
loop_
_entity.id
_entity.type
_entity.pdbx_description
1 polymer ?
#
loop_
_entity_poly.entity_id
_entity_poly.type
_entity_poly.pdbx_seq_one_letter_code
_entity_poly.pdbx_strand_id
1 'polypeptide(L)'
;MTTEERKLALEAALLLGFQTEAAAFPVAGVKGEIPAPKTEEELQALYQLSEPEVPDGYKTAEGHPEPMFDLDFRKEKGLETIFGKGPFLKDEDYDFLPDRLDVKIKLPEDADASMMIAACNIAFRLGMETTGYEGGITAEEGYGGNAIILEEADQAEMTMEESDGVMKVYLRGRGKELEELSSLICENFPGTGGWKTFRDVLMDMCDDAVLRNGDGQIAALQMLKQKESGSCTVYGSPELREDQKALFTDVTFENYKAGKKAYEKVYELPWEVETFEEILEKEVYPLIKNGDSIRIEGAVSEDQTVRSRMRTRMEEKAKSFGAAEVRTELICAYKQGFSWIDEIVIPAVKEKKPDKIEIYFKPFLPEGETEWLDENGATPSYHNLQADNPDKWYDLPIRYLQELYPIEDVLVRELGVERDAVVFLPYEGAEDLTYLCKVYQDETLCYENTYKAQCSERPYLDEYPQMGKVHPATGYIRVWINEQEMLFRKIRTDLEEVWDTFQAKVLPECKQYIEEKTGGTVTAEQQPFFQELLLDVTVSEPDYRVGCREDLISSLDALHEDMYFTGSDYFKNYGVQNIGVMLDAPGLILPSIHQKEGRPVFKVTVFEKAKEKPCIEKDGKAVVSQRMREEVSFKVTGLSAKDGKLCVDIRTAGVSDEFLKAYADLMEKGVLEITEGWYNISAVRFLTESGSVIEAAVPAQEPPVKDKCIMDIDLHEKELIGYEQCMAIIEELKHVPGIEVFRTARSYTGRELYAIWLKPEREGYLSMTKRLTKCPSEIINARHHANEVSSTNASFILLKKLLTDETYRDLPEKLNLILVPMENVDGAAIHYELQKEHPYWKFHVARFNALGKEFFHEHFHQDTIHSEAMGLSRLYERYAPDMIVDNHGVPSHEWEQQFSGYTSPSYKGFWLPRSLLYGYFWYVTDEAYKDNYPVNKKMEDVIADKIAEDEEMTALNKEWSAQFEKYAHAWMPKLFPANYYKNMINYWIPYAADPAHKYPSIRFPWITTVSYTSEVADETAQGEYLNLCARAHVAHDEVTIQMLMEAELLHECSMRCEDGSISARYRRRRPMIVYK
;
A
#
# COMPACT_ATOMS: atom_id res chain seq x y z
N MET A 1 -44.01 36.92 13.04
CA MET A 1 -43.21 37.40 11.90
C MET A 1 -44.14 37.58 10.72
N THR A 2 -43.98 38.65 9.94
CA THR A 2 -44.61 38.77 8.61
C THR A 2 -44.00 37.72 7.66
N THR A 3 -44.62 37.48 6.50
CA THR A 3 -44.07 36.57 5.48
C THR A 3 -42.64 36.97 5.07
N GLU A 4 -42.39 38.27 4.93
CA GLU A 4 -41.07 38.80 4.59
C GLU A 4 -40.04 38.60 5.72
N GLU A 5 -40.43 38.85 6.97
CA GLU A 5 -39.56 38.59 8.13
C GLU A 5 -39.19 37.10 8.25
N ARG A 6 -40.10 36.19 7.89
CA ARG A 6 -39.81 34.74 7.85
C ARG A 6 -38.81 34.39 6.75
N LYS A 7 -38.98 34.96 5.55
CA LYS A 7 -38.05 34.79 4.43
C LYS A 7 -36.65 35.24 4.82
N LEU A 8 -36.52 36.47 5.34
CA LEU A 8 -35.24 37.03 5.78
C LEU A 8 -34.58 36.21 6.90
N ALA A 9 -35.35 35.63 7.82
CA ALA A 9 -34.82 34.75 8.86
C ALA A 9 -34.20 33.46 8.29
N LEU A 10 -34.83 32.85 7.27
CA LEU A 10 -34.28 31.66 6.61
C LEU A 10 -33.02 31.98 5.80
N GLU A 11 -33.02 33.10 5.07
CA GLU A 11 -31.83 33.57 4.35
C GLU A 11 -30.68 33.86 5.33
N ALA A 12 -30.97 34.47 6.48
CA ALA A 12 -29.97 34.72 7.52
C ALA A 12 -29.39 33.42 8.06
N ALA A 13 -30.24 32.42 8.34
CA ALA A 13 -29.77 31.10 8.79
C ALA A 13 -28.87 30.44 7.75
N LEU A 14 -29.27 30.43 6.47
CA LEU A 14 -28.46 29.89 5.38
C LEU A 14 -27.11 30.62 5.26
N LEU A 15 -27.12 31.95 5.26
CA LEU A 15 -25.92 32.79 5.11
C LEU A 15 -24.96 32.67 6.31
N LEU A 16 -25.49 32.53 7.53
CA LEU A 16 -24.66 32.30 8.72
C LEU A 16 -24.06 30.89 8.69
N GLY A 17 -24.85 29.87 8.33
CA GLY A 17 -24.35 28.50 8.12
C GLY A 17 -23.27 28.44 7.04
N PHE A 18 -23.44 29.19 5.95
CA PHE A 18 -22.47 29.31 4.86
C PHE A 18 -21.08 29.78 5.29
N GLN A 19 -20.97 30.47 6.42
CA GLN A 19 -19.71 30.99 6.94
C GLN A 19 -19.22 30.21 8.16
N THR A 20 -19.96 29.18 8.58
CA THR A 20 -19.75 28.45 9.82
C THR A 20 -19.19 27.06 9.57
N GLU A 21 -18.05 26.74 10.18
CA GLU A 21 -17.40 25.42 10.07
C GLU A 21 -17.97 24.39 11.03
N ALA A 22 -18.29 24.81 12.26
CA ALA A 22 -18.87 23.94 13.27
C ALA A 22 -19.99 24.64 14.04
N ALA A 23 -21.03 23.89 14.40
CA ALA A 23 -22.19 24.41 15.12
C ALA A 23 -22.91 23.32 15.94
N ALA A 24 -23.38 23.68 17.13
CA ALA A 24 -24.33 22.89 17.92
C ALA A 24 -25.77 23.27 17.54
N PHE A 25 -26.68 22.29 17.49
CA PHE A 25 -28.08 22.52 17.15
C PHE A 25 -28.98 22.40 18.39
N PRO A 26 -30.07 23.18 18.49
CA PRO A 26 -30.59 24.14 17.50
C PRO A 26 -29.77 25.43 17.42
N VAL A 27 -29.61 25.97 16.21
CA VAL A 27 -28.92 27.25 15.96
C VAL A 27 -29.87 28.46 16.07
N ALA A 28 -31.18 28.22 16.13
CA ALA A 28 -32.21 29.24 16.21
C ALA A 28 -33.07 29.09 17.47
N GLY A 29 -33.58 30.20 17.98
CA GLY A 29 -34.48 30.21 19.13
C GLY A 29 -35.18 31.55 19.35
N VAL A 30 -36.26 31.53 20.12
CA VAL A 30 -37.12 32.72 20.37
C VAL A 30 -36.37 33.87 21.07
N LYS A 31 -35.26 33.57 21.75
CA LYS A 31 -34.37 34.53 22.43
C LYS A 31 -32.92 34.48 21.90
N GLY A 32 -32.75 34.09 20.64
CA GLY A 32 -31.42 33.95 20.01
C GLY A 32 -30.56 35.21 20.09
N GLU A 33 -29.24 35.02 20.01
CA GLU A 33 -28.26 36.11 20.16
C GLU A 33 -28.28 37.08 18.97
N ILE A 34 -28.50 36.56 17.76
CA ILE A 34 -28.65 37.35 16.53
C ILE A 34 -30.16 37.51 16.25
N PRO A 35 -30.71 38.73 16.28
CA PRO A 35 -32.10 38.95 15.90
C PRO A 35 -32.28 38.73 14.39
N ALA A 36 -33.43 38.16 13.99
CA ALA A 36 -33.76 37.99 12.58
C ALA A 36 -33.75 39.35 11.84
N PRO A 37 -33.08 39.45 10.67
CA PRO A 37 -33.08 40.66 9.87
C PRO A 37 -34.50 41.08 9.46
N LYS A 38 -34.74 42.39 9.44
CA LYS A 38 -35.99 43.00 8.97
C LYS A 38 -35.83 43.66 7.60
N THR A 39 -34.60 43.85 7.15
CA THR A 39 -34.24 44.49 5.89
C THR A 39 -33.12 43.72 5.20
N GLU A 40 -32.98 43.89 3.88
CA GLU A 40 -31.88 43.29 3.13
C GLU A 40 -30.52 43.86 3.55
N GLU A 41 -30.45 45.12 3.97
CA GLU A 41 -29.23 45.74 4.48
C GLU A 41 -28.74 45.07 5.78
N GLU A 42 -29.68 44.75 6.69
CA GLU A 42 -29.36 44.00 7.92
C GLU A 42 -28.87 42.58 7.61
N LEU A 43 -29.40 41.94 6.57
CA LEU A 43 -28.99 40.61 6.12
C LEU A 43 -27.59 40.63 5.49
N GLN A 44 -27.32 41.60 4.61
CA GLN A 44 -25.99 41.79 3.99
C GLN A 44 -24.91 42.04 5.05
N ALA A 45 -25.24 42.73 6.14
CA ALA A 45 -24.32 42.99 7.24
C ALA A 45 -23.86 41.71 7.99
N LEU A 46 -24.53 40.57 7.79
CA LEU A 46 -24.14 39.29 8.37
C LEU A 46 -22.99 38.60 7.60
N TYR A 47 -22.68 39.03 6.37
CA TYR A 47 -21.56 38.48 5.62
C TYR A 47 -20.23 39.09 6.09
N GLN A 48 -19.30 38.24 6.49
CA GLN A 48 -18.03 38.59 7.13
C GLN A 48 -16.81 38.03 6.38
N LEU A 49 -17.01 37.21 5.35
CA LEU A 49 -15.90 36.69 4.54
C LEU A 49 -15.33 37.80 3.65
N SER A 50 -14.01 37.79 3.48
CA SER A 50 -13.28 38.77 2.66
C SER A 50 -12.33 38.05 1.71
N GLU A 51 -12.28 38.51 0.46
CA GLU A 51 -11.34 38.00 -0.52
C GLU A 51 -9.93 38.56 -0.25
N PRO A 52 -8.91 37.72 -0.03
CA PRO A 52 -7.53 38.16 0.15
C PRO A 52 -6.94 38.68 -1.17
N GLU A 53 -5.85 39.46 -1.08
CA GLU A 53 -5.12 39.93 -2.26
C GLU A 53 -4.40 38.73 -2.92
N VAL A 54 -4.65 38.53 -4.22
CA VAL A 54 -4.04 37.45 -4.99
C VAL A 54 -2.67 37.93 -5.51
N PRO A 55 -1.56 37.23 -5.22
CA PRO A 55 -0.24 37.66 -5.68
C PRO A 55 -0.11 37.73 -7.20
N ASP A 56 0.67 38.70 -7.68
CA ASP A 56 0.94 38.88 -9.11
C ASP A 56 1.56 37.62 -9.72
N GLY A 57 0.91 37.09 -10.76
CA GLY A 57 1.38 35.91 -11.49
C GLY A 57 0.88 34.56 -10.96
N TYR A 58 0.18 34.53 -9.81
CA TYR A 58 -0.49 33.32 -9.32
C TYR A 58 -1.59 32.88 -10.29
N LYS A 59 -1.63 31.59 -10.58
CA LYS A 59 -2.61 30.93 -11.43
C LYS A 59 -3.32 29.83 -10.64
N THR A 60 -4.61 30.04 -10.38
CA THR A 60 -5.48 29.02 -9.82
C THR A 60 -5.57 27.82 -10.75
N ALA A 61 -5.48 26.61 -10.20
CA ALA A 61 -5.78 25.38 -10.92
C ALA A 61 -7.20 25.42 -11.50
N GLU A 62 -7.32 25.15 -12.80
CA GLU A 62 -8.61 25.07 -13.47
C GLU A 62 -9.27 23.71 -13.12
N GLY A 63 -10.57 23.71 -12.84
CA GLY A 63 -11.32 22.47 -12.57
C GLY A 63 -11.31 21.52 -13.77
N HIS A 64 -11.65 20.26 -13.53
CA HIS A 64 -11.65 19.23 -14.58
C HIS A 64 -12.97 19.20 -15.35
N PRO A 65 -13.01 18.79 -16.64
CA PRO A 65 -14.25 18.69 -17.40
C PRO A 65 -15.11 17.46 -17.09
N GLU A 66 -14.60 16.49 -16.33
CA GLU A 66 -15.30 15.22 -16.04
C GLU A 66 -15.53 15.00 -14.54
N PRO A 67 -16.66 14.37 -14.14
CA PRO A 67 -16.95 14.07 -12.75
C PRO A 67 -15.92 13.15 -12.08
N MET A 68 -15.69 13.38 -10.79
CA MET A 68 -14.93 12.47 -9.93
C MET A 68 -15.56 11.07 -9.85
N PHE A 69 -14.74 10.08 -9.49
CA PHE A 69 -15.22 8.73 -9.18
C PHE A 69 -16.31 8.77 -8.09
N ASP A 70 -17.27 7.85 -8.13
CA ASP A 70 -18.30 7.67 -7.10
C ASP A 70 -18.15 6.28 -6.48
N LEU A 71 -17.89 6.24 -5.17
CA LEU A 71 -17.78 4.99 -4.42
C LEU A 71 -19.15 4.40 -4.03
N ASP A 72 -20.27 5.09 -4.26
CA ASP A 72 -21.63 4.56 -4.04
C ASP A 72 -22.13 3.73 -5.22
N PHE A 73 -22.16 2.40 -5.10
CA PHE A 73 -22.57 1.54 -6.22
C PHE A 73 -24.09 1.44 -6.33
N ARG A 74 -24.83 1.99 -5.35
CA ARG A 74 -26.27 1.85 -5.27
C ARG A 74 -26.93 2.75 -6.31
N LYS A 75 -27.90 2.18 -7.03
CA LYS A 75 -28.69 2.91 -8.04
C LYS A 75 -29.74 3.81 -7.41
N GLU A 76 -30.34 3.38 -6.31
CA GLU A 76 -31.33 4.16 -5.58
C GLU A 76 -30.70 4.77 -4.33
N LYS A 77 -30.90 6.07 -4.15
CA LYS A 77 -30.41 6.83 -3.01
C LYS A 77 -31.60 7.51 -2.32
N GLY A 78 -31.48 7.80 -1.04
CA GLY A 78 -32.55 8.35 -0.23
C GLY A 78 -32.16 9.61 0.55
N LEU A 79 -32.80 9.79 1.70
CA LEU A 79 -32.53 10.90 2.61
C LEU A 79 -31.06 10.98 3.03
N GLU A 80 -30.29 9.88 3.01
CA GLU A 80 -28.86 9.90 3.32
C GLU A 80 -28.02 10.85 2.45
N THR A 81 -28.59 11.38 1.36
CA THR A 81 -27.98 12.39 0.48
C THR A 81 -28.36 13.83 0.79
N ILE A 82 -29.22 14.10 1.79
CA ILE A 82 -29.81 15.42 2.05
C ILE A 82 -28.77 16.52 2.35
N PHE A 83 -27.66 16.15 2.98
CA PHE A 83 -26.55 17.04 3.37
C PHE A 83 -25.22 16.65 2.71
N GLY A 84 -25.26 15.93 1.58
CA GLY A 84 -24.07 15.58 0.80
C GLY A 84 -24.31 15.72 -0.69
N LYS A 85 -23.28 15.48 -1.51
CA LYS A 85 -23.36 15.50 -2.97
C LYS A 85 -24.54 14.64 -3.46
N GLY A 86 -25.48 15.26 -4.17
CA GLY A 86 -26.74 14.60 -4.50
C GLY A 86 -27.79 15.52 -5.14
N PRO A 87 -29.09 15.25 -4.93
CA PRO A 87 -30.17 16.06 -5.48
C PRO A 87 -30.15 17.53 -5.05
N PHE A 88 -29.85 17.81 -3.76
CA PHE A 88 -29.90 19.16 -3.19
C PHE A 88 -28.58 19.92 -3.26
N LEU A 89 -27.45 19.21 -3.18
CA LEU A 89 -26.12 19.80 -3.15
C LEU A 89 -25.34 19.26 -4.35
N LYS A 90 -24.99 20.16 -5.27
CA LYS A 90 -24.32 19.85 -6.53
C LYS A 90 -22.87 20.27 -6.42
N ASP A 91 -22.01 19.45 -6.99
CA ASP A 91 -20.57 19.65 -7.13
C ASP A 91 -20.32 19.79 -8.64
N GLU A 92 -20.20 21.04 -9.09
CA GLU A 92 -20.07 21.42 -10.50
C GLU A 92 -18.62 21.64 -10.94
N ASP A 93 -17.69 21.84 -9.99
CA ASP A 93 -16.26 21.99 -10.25
C ASP A 93 -15.45 20.71 -10.01
N TYR A 94 -16.12 19.65 -9.53
CA TYR A 94 -15.61 18.29 -9.35
C TYR A 94 -14.43 18.22 -8.36
N ASP A 95 -14.53 18.93 -7.25
CA ASP A 95 -13.56 18.90 -6.15
C ASP A 95 -14.05 18.15 -4.88
N PHE A 96 -15.22 17.49 -4.99
CA PHE A 96 -16.01 16.85 -3.92
C PHE A 96 -16.77 17.80 -2.99
N LEU A 97 -16.55 19.11 -3.06
CA LEU A 97 -17.20 20.10 -2.23
C LEU A 97 -18.39 20.67 -3.01
N PRO A 98 -19.64 20.49 -2.54
CA PRO A 98 -20.77 21.06 -3.26
C PRO A 98 -20.62 22.58 -3.39
N ASP A 99 -20.85 23.12 -4.58
CA ASP A 99 -20.68 24.53 -4.93
C ASP A 99 -21.99 25.17 -5.46
N ARG A 100 -23.07 24.37 -5.52
CA ARG A 100 -24.42 24.85 -5.83
C ARG A 100 -25.48 24.16 -4.99
N LEU A 101 -26.39 24.99 -4.46
CA LEU A 101 -27.59 24.56 -3.73
C LEU A 101 -28.81 24.52 -4.67
N ASP A 102 -29.39 23.34 -4.85
CA ASP A 102 -30.55 23.05 -5.70
C ASP A 102 -31.73 22.51 -4.87
N VAL A 103 -32.16 23.30 -3.89
CA VAL A 103 -33.32 23.02 -3.03
C VAL A 103 -33.94 24.31 -2.50
N LYS A 104 -35.25 24.29 -2.25
CA LYS A 104 -35.99 25.38 -1.57
C LYS A 104 -36.73 24.87 -0.34
N ILE A 105 -36.95 25.73 0.65
CA ILE A 105 -37.74 25.45 1.85
C ILE A 105 -39.13 26.06 1.69
N LYS A 106 -40.17 25.23 1.83
CA LYS A 106 -41.57 25.66 1.78
C LYS A 106 -42.16 25.68 3.19
N LEU A 107 -42.63 26.87 3.60
CA LEU A 107 -43.31 27.09 4.88
C LEU A 107 -44.83 27.27 4.68
N PRO A 108 -45.67 26.82 5.63
CA PRO A 108 -47.08 27.13 5.63
C PRO A 108 -47.33 28.60 6.04
N GLU A 109 -48.45 29.20 5.58
CA GLU A 109 -48.78 30.61 5.87
C GLU A 109 -48.91 30.90 7.37
N ASP A 110 -49.32 29.90 8.15
CA ASP A 110 -49.51 29.95 9.59
C ASP A 110 -48.33 29.36 10.39
N ALA A 111 -47.15 29.20 9.76
CA ALA A 111 -45.95 28.66 10.42
C ALA A 111 -45.67 29.30 11.80
N ASP A 112 -45.62 28.45 12.82
CA ASP A 112 -45.36 28.85 14.20
C ASP A 112 -43.86 29.03 14.47
N ALA A 113 -43.50 29.35 15.73
CA ALA A 113 -42.11 29.57 16.11
C ALA A 113 -41.27 28.29 15.99
N SER A 114 -41.82 27.12 16.30
CA SER A 114 -41.13 25.83 16.25
C SER A 114 -40.84 25.39 14.82
N MET A 115 -41.79 25.60 13.89
CA MET A 115 -41.57 25.40 12.45
C MET A 115 -40.49 26.34 11.92
N MET A 116 -40.49 27.60 12.34
CA MET A 116 -39.42 28.54 11.96
C MET A 116 -38.04 28.10 12.48
N ILE A 117 -37.95 27.62 13.73
CA ILE A 117 -36.69 27.09 14.30
C ILE A 117 -36.21 25.89 13.48
N ALA A 118 -37.09 24.93 13.20
CA ALA A 118 -36.75 23.74 12.42
C ALA A 118 -36.28 24.09 11.00
N ALA A 119 -36.98 25.01 10.32
CA ALA A 119 -36.57 25.48 8.99
C ALA A 119 -35.24 26.24 9.02
N CYS A 120 -34.98 27.05 10.05
CA CYS A 120 -33.70 27.73 10.23
C CYS A 120 -32.56 26.73 10.48
N ASN A 121 -32.77 25.68 11.29
CA ASN A 121 -31.77 24.63 11.51
C ASN A 121 -31.37 23.97 10.18
N ILE A 122 -32.35 23.58 9.37
CA ILE A 122 -32.12 22.96 8.05
C ILE A 122 -31.41 23.92 7.09
N ALA A 123 -31.87 25.18 7.00
CA ALA A 123 -31.24 26.19 6.15
C ALA A 123 -29.78 26.43 6.55
N PHE A 124 -29.52 26.56 7.85
CA PHE A 124 -28.17 26.72 8.38
C PHE A 124 -27.29 25.53 8.03
N ARG A 125 -27.79 24.30 8.25
CA ARG A 125 -27.03 23.09 7.93
C ARG A 125 -26.74 22.97 6.44
N LEU A 126 -27.69 23.27 5.56
CA LEU A 126 -27.44 23.32 4.10
C LEU A 126 -26.38 24.35 3.72
N GLY A 127 -26.36 25.51 4.40
CA GLY A 127 -25.32 26.52 4.20
C GLY A 127 -23.93 26.01 4.55
N MET A 128 -23.82 25.24 5.65
CA MET A 128 -22.55 24.61 6.04
C MET A 128 -22.05 23.64 4.96
N GLU A 129 -22.91 22.99 4.18
CA GLU A 129 -22.51 21.96 3.20
C GLU A 129 -22.32 22.43 1.76
N THR A 130 -22.21 23.74 1.53
CA THR A 130 -21.92 24.27 0.20
C THR A 130 -20.89 25.38 0.18
N THR A 131 -19.99 25.40 -0.80
CA THR A 131 -19.03 26.48 -1.10
C THR A 131 -19.66 27.57 -1.98
N GLY A 132 -20.86 27.35 -2.51
CA GLY A 132 -21.61 28.35 -3.27
C GLY A 132 -23.12 28.13 -3.33
N TYR A 133 -23.88 29.21 -3.43
CA TYR A 133 -25.31 29.14 -3.73
C TYR A 133 -25.80 30.40 -4.44
N GLU A 134 -26.92 30.26 -5.15
CA GLU A 134 -27.59 31.34 -5.86
C GLU A 134 -29.11 31.21 -5.73
N GLY A 135 -29.80 32.35 -5.57
CA GLY A 135 -31.25 32.38 -5.36
C GLY A 135 -31.63 32.40 -3.88
N GLY A 136 -32.87 32.79 -3.59
CA GLY A 136 -33.41 32.72 -2.22
C GLY A 136 -33.76 31.28 -1.81
N ILE A 137 -33.56 30.91 -0.54
CA ILE A 137 -33.85 29.57 -0.01
C ILE A 137 -35.35 29.30 0.11
N THR A 138 -36.19 30.33 0.19
CA THR A 138 -37.65 30.15 0.35
C THR A 138 -38.31 29.79 -0.98
N ALA A 139 -39.19 28.79 -0.98
CA ALA A 139 -39.92 28.37 -2.17
C ALA A 139 -41.00 29.38 -2.58
N GLU A 140 -41.05 29.73 -3.86
CA GLU A 140 -42.11 30.56 -4.45
C GLU A 140 -43.43 29.78 -4.62
N GLU A 141 -44.53 30.51 -4.77
CA GLU A 141 -45.84 29.89 -5.03
C GLU A 141 -45.81 29.11 -6.35
N GLY A 142 -46.18 27.82 -6.30
CA GLY A 142 -46.14 26.93 -7.46
C GLY A 142 -44.75 26.36 -7.79
N TYR A 143 -43.73 26.57 -6.95
CA TYR A 143 -42.41 25.96 -7.14
C TYR A 143 -42.50 24.43 -7.22
N GLY A 144 -41.99 23.87 -8.32
CA GLY A 144 -42.09 22.44 -8.65
C GLY A 144 -40.78 21.66 -8.57
N GLY A 145 -39.67 22.30 -8.19
CA GLY A 145 -38.36 21.67 -8.04
C GLY A 145 -38.15 20.99 -6.69
N ASN A 146 -36.89 20.68 -6.39
CA ASN A 146 -36.47 20.04 -5.16
C ASN A 146 -36.84 20.90 -3.94
N ALA A 147 -37.56 20.34 -2.98
CA ALA A 147 -38.06 21.12 -1.85
C ALA A 147 -38.08 20.36 -0.52
N ILE A 148 -37.77 21.09 0.56
CA ILE A 148 -38.02 20.68 1.94
C ILE A 148 -39.28 21.40 2.42
N ILE A 149 -40.35 20.64 2.69
CA ILE A 149 -41.69 21.15 2.96
C ILE A 149 -42.00 20.93 4.43
N LEU A 150 -42.30 22.01 5.15
CA LEU A 150 -42.75 21.94 6.53
C LEU A 150 -44.28 21.84 6.59
N GLU A 151 -44.79 20.89 7.36
CA GLU A 151 -46.24 20.68 7.55
C GLU A 151 -46.56 20.39 9.03
N GLU A 152 -47.75 20.76 9.47
CA GLU A 152 -48.22 20.38 10.80
C GLU A 152 -48.59 18.88 10.82
N ALA A 153 -48.13 18.16 11.84
CA ALA A 153 -48.55 16.79 12.13
C ALA A 153 -48.54 16.52 13.63
N ASP A 154 -49.25 15.47 14.04
CA ASP A 154 -49.28 15.05 15.45
C ASP A 154 -47.97 14.42 15.92
N GLN A 155 -47.16 13.87 15.02
CA GLN A 155 -45.86 13.27 15.30
C GLN A 155 -44.76 13.96 14.48
N ALA A 156 -43.60 14.19 15.09
CA ALA A 156 -42.45 14.73 14.41
C ALA A 156 -41.75 13.66 13.56
N GLU A 157 -41.64 13.87 12.25
CA GLU A 157 -40.94 12.98 11.32
C GLU A 157 -40.41 13.74 10.10
N MET A 158 -39.38 13.20 9.47
CA MET A 158 -38.92 13.60 8.14
C MET A 158 -39.13 12.44 7.18
N THR A 159 -39.83 12.64 6.07
CA THR A 159 -40.03 11.60 5.03
C THR A 159 -39.73 12.15 3.64
N MET A 160 -39.52 11.27 2.66
CA MET A 160 -39.27 11.68 1.28
C MET A 160 -40.29 11.12 0.28
N GLU A 161 -40.49 11.88 -0.79
CA GLU A 161 -41.17 11.49 -2.02
C GLU A 161 -40.30 11.90 -3.21
N GLU A 162 -40.09 10.99 -4.15
CA GLU A 162 -39.33 11.25 -5.35
C GLU A 162 -40.19 10.91 -6.57
N SER A 163 -40.35 11.87 -7.49
CA SER A 163 -41.07 11.68 -8.74
C SER A 163 -40.43 12.51 -9.84
N ASP A 164 -40.26 11.92 -11.02
CA ASP A 164 -39.71 12.59 -12.21
C ASP A 164 -38.38 13.33 -11.97
N GLY A 165 -37.51 12.77 -11.10
CA GLY A 165 -36.21 13.36 -10.77
C GLY A 165 -36.27 14.53 -9.79
N VAL A 166 -37.45 14.86 -9.24
CA VAL A 166 -37.62 15.85 -8.19
C VAL A 166 -37.79 15.16 -6.85
N MET A 167 -36.94 15.53 -5.89
CA MET A 167 -37.02 15.07 -4.51
C MET A 167 -37.75 16.10 -3.64
N LYS A 168 -38.84 15.65 -3.02
CA LYS A 168 -39.57 16.39 -2.00
C LYS A 168 -39.35 15.72 -0.65
N VAL A 169 -38.82 16.48 0.30
CA VAL A 169 -38.64 16.04 1.67
C VAL A 169 -39.67 16.75 2.53
N TYR A 170 -40.43 16.02 3.33
CA TYR A 170 -41.44 16.57 4.21
C TYR A 170 -40.94 16.48 5.65
N LEU A 171 -40.79 17.62 6.32
CA LEU A 171 -40.48 17.69 7.73
C LEU A 171 -41.76 18.08 8.48
N ARG A 172 -42.40 17.10 9.11
CA ARG A 172 -43.70 17.26 9.76
C ARG A 172 -43.57 17.27 11.26
N GLY A 173 -44.47 17.97 11.95
CA GLY A 173 -44.57 17.96 13.41
C GLY A 173 -45.05 19.29 13.99
N ARG A 174 -44.97 19.42 15.31
CA ARG A 174 -45.28 20.67 16.03
C ARG A 174 -44.52 20.81 17.34
N GLY A 175 -44.35 22.04 17.81
CA GLY A 175 -43.77 22.32 19.12
C GLY A 175 -42.36 21.75 19.33
N LYS A 176 -42.07 21.38 20.58
CA LYS A 176 -40.73 20.93 21.01
C LYS A 176 -40.24 19.67 20.32
N GLU A 177 -41.12 18.74 19.97
CA GLU A 177 -40.74 17.49 19.28
C GLU A 177 -40.17 17.77 17.89
N LEU A 178 -40.73 18.75 17.17
CA LEU A 178 -40.21 19.19 15.87
C LEU A 178 -38.85 19.90 16.02
N GLU A 179 -38.69 20.75 17.03
CA GLU A 179 -37.41 21.41 17.34
C GLU A 179 -36.33 20.37 17.66
N GLU A 180 -36.64 19.38 18.50
CA GLU A 180 -35.73 18.28 18.87
C GLU A 180 -35.34 17.43 17.66
N LEU A 181 -36.31 17.01 16.83
CA LEU A 181 -36.02 16.21 15.64
C LEU A 181 -35.15 16.98 14.63
N SER A 182 -35.49 18.23 14.33
CA SER A 182 -34.70 19.03 13.38
C SER A 182 -33.26 19.24 13.86
N SER A 183 -33.06 19.39 15.18
CA SER A 183 -31.73 19.52 15.79
C SER A 183 -30.96 18.22 15.69
N LEU A 184 -31.57 17.08 16.03
CA LEU A 184 -30.94 15.76 15.91
C LEU A 184 -30.52 15.43 14.48
N ILE A 185 -31.36 15.75 13.50
CA ILE A 185 -31.07 15.56 12.08
C ILE A 185 -29.88 16.45 11.67
N CYS A 186 -29.93 17.75 11.98
CA CYS A 186 -28.88 18.68 11.58
C CYS A 186 -27.56 18.48 12.32
N GLU A 187 -27.56 17.83 13.49
CA GLU A 187 -26.33 17.58 14.24
C GLU A 187 -25.69 16.24 13.85
N ASN A 188 -26.52 15.19 13.66
CA ASN A 188 -26.03 13.82 13.61
C ASN A 188 -26.17 13.13 12.25
N PHE A 189 -27.16 13.50 11.42
CA PHE A 189 -27.42 12.82 10.16
C PHE A 189 -26.65 13.48 9.00
N PRO A 190 -26.12 12.73 8.00
CA PRO A 190 -26.23 11.28 7.77
C PRO A 190 -25.20 10.42 8.53
N GLY A 191 -24.48 10.98 9.51
CA GLY A 191 -23.57 10.21 10.34
C GLY A 191 -24.29 9.20 11.26
N THR A 192 -23.55 8.19 11.70
CA THR A 192 -24.03 7.24 12.73
C THR A 192 -23.50 7.57 14.13
N GLY A 193 -22.51 8.47 14.21
CA GLY A 193 -21.75 8.79 15.43
C GLY A 193 -20.27 8.45 15.29
N GLY A 194 -19.91 7.51 14.42
CA GLY A 194 -18.54 7.20 14.04
C GLY A 194 -18.15 7.80 12.69
N TRP A 195 -17.07 7.26 12.10
CA TRP A 195 -16.58 7.69 10.81
C TRP A 195 -17.57 7.37 9.67
N LYS A 196 -18.23 6.20 9.67
CA LYS A 196 -19.18 5.81 8.62
C LYS A 196 -20.43 6.70 8.59
N THR A 197 -20.95 6.93 7.39
CA THR A 197 -22.25 7.57 7.14
C THR A 197 -23.30 6.53 6.76
N PHE A 198 -24.58 6.91 6.72
CA PHE A 198 -25.63 6.01 6.22
C PHE A 198 -25.42 5.61 4.77
N ARG A 199 -24.71 6.39 3.94
CA ARG A 199 -24.27 5.95 2.61
C ARG A 199 -23.45 4.66 2.71
N ASP A 200 -22.45 4.64 3.59
CA ASP A 200 -21.55 3.49 3.80
C ASP A 200 -22.31 2.30 4.38
N VAL A 201 -23.15 2.55 5.40
CA VAL A 201 -23.98 1.53 6.03
C VAL A 201 -24.90 0.84 5.00
N LEU A 202 -25.53 1.60 4.11
CA LEU A 202 -26.46 1.03 3.13
C LEU A 202 -25.74 0.21 2.06
N MET A 203 -24.51 0.58 1.69
CA MET A 203 -23.64 -0.26 0.85
C MET A 203 -23.30 -1.57 1.57
N ASP A 204 -22.93 -1.51 2.85
CA ASP A 204 -22.66 -2.71 3.65
C ASP A 204 -23.91 -3.60 3.79
N MET A 205 -25.10 -3.01 3.98
CA MET A 205 -26.38 -3.74 4.00
C MET A 205 -26.71 -4.40 2.66
N CYS A 206 -26.41 -3.74 1.53
CA CYS A 206 -26.51 -4.36 0.21
C CYS A 206 -25.61 -5.60 0.12
N ASP A 207 -24.35 -5.47 0.56
CA ASP A 207 -23.38 -6.58 0.56
C ASP A 207 -23.78 -7.71 1.52
N ASP A 208 -24.33 -7.40 2.68
CA ASP A 208 -24.90 -8.38 3.62
C ASP A 208 -26.06 -9.15 2.99
N ALA A 209 -27.01 -8.46 2.38
CA ALA A 209 -28.20 -9.08 1.79
C ALA A 209 -27.88 -10.05 0.63
N VAL A 210 -26.70 -9.91 0.02
CA VAL A 210 -26.21 -10.79 -1.05
C VAL A 210 -25.07 -11.72 -0.59
N LEU A 211 -24.82 -11.81 0.72
CA LEU A 211 -23.84 -12.69 1.37
C LEU A 211 -22.37 -12.39 1.05
N ARG A 212 -22.02 -11.17 0.64
CA ARG A 212 -20.62 -10.76 0.46
C ARG A 212 -19.90 -10.55 1.80
N ASN A 213 -20.62 -10.07 2.81
CA ASN A 213 -20.08 -9.78 4.14
C ASN A 213 -20.50 -10.81 5.21
N GLY A 214 -19.77 -10.85 6.32
CA GLY A 214 -19.99 -11.81 7.41
C GLY A 214 -21.37 -11.68 8.10
N ASP A 215 -21.81 -10.45 8.38
CA ASP A 215 -23.08 -10.17 9.06
C ASP A 215 -24.28 -10.75 8.28
N GLY A 216 -24.31 -10.52 6.97
CA GLY A 216 -25.30 -11.10 6.07
C GLY A 216 -25.29 -12.64 6.02
N GLN A 217 -24.10 -13.26 6.07
CA GLN A 217 -23.98 -14.72 6.10
C GLN A 217 -24.53 -15.32 7.40
N ILE A 218 -24.30 -14.67 8.54
CA ILE A 218 -24.84 -15.07 9.84
C ILE A 218 -26.37 -14.89 9.89
N ALA A 219 -26.90 -13.79 9.32
CA ALA A 219 -28.35 -13.59 9.21
C ALA A 219 -29.01 -14.63 8.31
N ALA A 220 -28.39 -14.99 7.17
CA ALA A 220 -28.86 -16.06 6.31
C ALA A 220 -28.87 -17.43 7.03
N LEU A 221 -27.85 -17.71 7.84
CA LEU A 221 -27.78 -18.93 8.66
C LEU A 221 -28.90 -18.96 9.72
N GLN A 222 -29.10 -17.86 10.43
CA GLN A 222 -30.18 -17.71 11.42
C GLN A 222 -31.55 -17.96 10.79
N MET A 223 -31.82 -17.34 9.63
CA MET A 223 -33.04 -17.55 8.85
C MET A 223 -33.25 -19.04 8.50
N LEU A 224 -32.17 -19.72 8.06
CA LEU A 224 -32.24 -21.14 7.71
C LEU A 224 -32.54 -22.02 8.93
N LYS A 225 -31.85 -21.80 10.05
CA LYS A 225 -32.00 -22.57 11.30
C LYS A 225 -33.36 -22.38 11.97
N GLN A 226 -34.02 -21.24 11.74
CA GLN A 226 -35.40 -21.02 12.18
C GLN A 226 -36.43 -21.86 11.39
N LYS A 227 -36.12 -22.25 10.14
CA LYS A 227 -37.02 -23.04 9.28
C LYS A 227 -36.79 -24.53 9.41
N GLU A 228 -35.54 -24.96 9.53
CA GLU A 228 -35.16 -26.37 9.51
C GLU A 228 -34.06 -26.69 10.52
N SER A 229 -34.17 -27.87 11.14
CA SER A 229 -33.10 -28.44 11.97
C SER A 229 -32.16 -29.31 11.12
N GLY A 230 -30.90 -29.41 11.54
CA GLY A 230 -29.89 -30.24 10.89
C GLY A 230 -28.53 -29.57 10.84
N SER A 231 -27.47 -30.38 10.74
CA SER A 231 -26.10 -29.91 10.56
C SER A 231 -25.92 -29.28 9.19
N CYS A 232 -25.21 -28.15 9.11
CA CYS A 232 -24.78 -27.53 7.87
C CYS A 232 -23.34 -27.03 8.02
N THR A 233 -22.72 -26.71 6.89
CA THR A 233 -21.39 -26.12 6.82
C THR A 233 -21.49 -24.75 6.18
N VAL A 234 -20.97 -23.73 6.85
CA VAL A 234 -20.87 -22.37 6.33
C VAL A 234 -19.48 -22.18 5.79
N TYR A 235 -19.37 -21.99 4.49
CA TYR A 235 -18.17 -21.47 3.84
C TYR A 235 -18.30 -19.96 3.82
N GLY A 236 -17.87 -19.32 4.90
CA GLY A 236 -18.11 -17.91 5.18
C GLY A 236 -16.88 -17.05 4.97
N SER A 237 -17.09 -15.73 4.97
CA SER A 237 -16.05 -14.70 4.89
C SER A 237 -15.00 -14.90 5.99
N PRO A 238 -13.70 -14.60 5.73
CA PRO A 238 -12.69 -14.57 6.78
C PRO A 238 -13.02 -13.62 7.93
N GLU A 239 -13.91 -12.65 7.71
CA GLU A 239 -14.34 -11.63 8.66
C GLU A 239 -15.29 -12.15 9.75
N LEU A 240 -15.81 -13.39 9.60
CA LEU A 240 -16.71 -13.97 10.60
C LEU A 240 -16.01 -14.10 11.95
N ARG A 241 -16.56 -13.42 12.96
CA ARG A 241 -16.02 -13.40 14.31
C ARG A 241 -16.39 -14.65 15.11
N GLU A 242 -15.57 -14.98 16.11
CA GLU A 242 -15.78 -16.16 16.95
C GLU A 242 -17.05 -16.08 17.82
N ASP A 243 -17.44 -14.88 18.27
CA ASP A 243 -18.70 -14.65 18.99
C ASP A 243 -19.93 -14.93 18.11
N GLN A 244 -19.88 -14.56 16.83
CA GLN A 244 -20.93 -14.87 15.86
C GLN A 244 -21.04 -16.37 15.61
N LYS A 245 -19.89 -17.05 15.40
CA LYS A 245 -19.83 -18.50 15.19
C LYS A 245 -20.37 -19.27 16.40
N ALA A 246 -20.06 -18.81 17.62
CA ALA A 246 -20.46 -19.44 18.87
C ALA A 246 -21.99 -19.52 19.08
N LEU A 247 -22.78 -18.71 18.37
CA LEU A 247 -24.25 -18.78 18.40
C LEU A 247 -24.80 -20.07 17.78
N PHE A 248 -24.02 -20.75 16.94
CA PHE A 248 -24.45 -21.91 16.16
C PHE A 248 -23.56 -23.13 16.44
N THR A 249 -23.81 -23.80 17.56
CA THR A 249 -22.98 -24.93 18.02
C THR A 249 -23.12 -26.21 17.20
N ASP A 250 -24.15 -26.31 16.36
CA ASP A 250 -24.41 -27.45 15.45
C ASP A 250 -24.03 -27.15 13.99
N VAL A 251 -23.14 -26.16 13.78
CA VAL A 251 -22.68 -25.68 12.48
C VAL A 251 -21.16 -25.76 12.40
N THR A 252 -20.65 -26.23 11.27
CA THR A 252 -19.22 -26.13 10.95
C THR A 252 -18.97 -24.85 10.18
N PHE A 253 -18.01 -24.04 10.61
CA PHE A 253 -17.58 -22.84 9.90
C PHE A 253 -16.22 -23.07 9.24
N GLU A 254 -16.12 -22.76 7.96
CA GLU A 254 -14.89 -22.77 7.19
C GLU A 254 -14.75 -21.43 6.45
N ASN A 255 -13.52 -20.92 6.33
CA ASN A 255 -13.27 -19.75 5.50
C ASN A 255 -13.31 -20.18 4.03
N TYR A 256 -14.20 -19.57 3.23
CA TYR A 256 -14.36 -19.93 1.81
C TYR A 256 -13.10 -19.67 0.97
N LYS A 257 -12.26 -18.70 1.39
CA LYS A 257 -10.96 -18.37 0.79
C LYS A 257 -9.81 -19.23 1.33
N ALA A 258 -10.02 -20.08 2.33
CA ALA A 258 -8.95 -20.90 2.90
C ALA A 258 -8.35 -21.84 1.85
N GLY A 259 -7.04 -22.03 1.95
CA GLY A 259 -6.29 -22.94 1.10
C GLY A 259 -6.68 -24.40 1.35
N LYS A 260 -7.14 -25.07 0.31
CA LYS A 260 -7.34 -26.52 0.26
C LYS A 260 -6.30 -27.11 -0.68
N LYS A 261 -5.54 -28.10 -0.23
CA LYS A 261 -4.49 -28.73 -1.05
C LYS A 261 -5.08 -29.35 -2.33
N ALA A 262 -4.68 -28.83 -3.48
CA ALA A 262 -5.02 -29.37 -4.78
C ALA A 262 -4.07 -30.52 -5.13
N TYR A 263 -2.76 -30.28 -5.08
CA TYR A 263 -1.73 -31.32 -5.22
C TYR A 263 -0.44 -30.95 -4.48
N GLU A 264 0.43 -31.95 -4.32
CA GLU A 264 1.75 -31.82 -3.71
C GLU A 264 2.74 -32.75 -4.41
N LYS A 265 3.96 -32.27 -4.62
CA LYS A 265 5.08 -33.03 -5.18
C LYS A 265 6.35 -32.75 -4.39
N VAL A 266 7.20 -33.77 -4.29
CA VAL A 266 8.50 -33.69 -3.61
C VAL A 266 9.56 -34.16 -4.60
N TYR A 267 10.60 -33.35 -4.77
CA TYR A 267 11.76 -33.62 -5.58
C TYR A 267 12.98 -33.73 -4.65
N GLU A 268 13.61 -34.90 -4.63
CA GLU A 268 14.93 -35.09 -4.04
C GLU A 268 15.96 -34.87 -5.14
N LEU A 269 16.85 -33.91 -4.96
CA LEU A 269 17.80 -33.48 -5.98
C LEU A 269 19.21 -34.00 -5.66
N PRO A 270 20.08 -34.15 -6.67
CA PRO A 270 21.49 -34.48 -6.44
C PRO A 270 22.15 -33.41 -5.56
N TRP A 271 23.13 -33.83 -4.75
CA TRP A 271 23.94 -32.91 -3.97
C TRP A 271 25.23 -32.57 -4.72
N GLU A 272 25.56 -31.29 -4.85
CA GLU A 272 26.76 -30.83 -5.54
C GLU A 272 28.03 -31.46 -4.94
N VAL A 273 28.11 -31.56 -3.60
CA VAL A 273 29.24 -32.17 -2.89
C VAL A 273 29.45 -33.64 -3.26
N GLU A 274 28.36 -34.42 -3.31
CA GLU A 274 28.44 -35.83 -3.71
C GLU A 274 28.91 -35.94 -5.16
N THR A 275 28.39 -35.08 -6.04
CA THR A 275 28.78 -35.05 -7.45
C THR A 275 30.27 -34.74 -7.61
N PHE A 276 30.77 -33.75 -6.87
CA PHE A 276 32.18 -33.38 -6.85
C PHE A 276 33.08 -34.53 -6.38
N GLU A 277 32.71 -35.18 -5.27
CA GLU A 277 33.47 -36.29 -4.71
C GLU A 277 33.43 -37.53 -5.62
N GLU A 278 32.30 -37.83 -6.24
CA GLU A 278 32.17 -38.95 -7.17
C GLU A 278 33.07 -38.80 -8.40
N ILE A 279 33.22 -37.58 -8.93
CA ILE A 279 34.11 -37.31 -10.05
C ILE A 279 35.57 -37.61 -9.66
N LEU A 280 36.00 -37.15 -8.48
CA LEU A 280 37.33 -37.44 -7.96
C LEU A 280 37.55 -38.94 -7.77
N GLU A 281 36.57 -39.64 -7.17
CA GLU A 281 36.67 -41.08 -6.90
C GLU A 281 36.73 -41.94 -8.15
N LYS A 282 35.93 -41.61 -9.17
CA LYS A 282 35.82 -42.42 -10.39
C LYS A 282 36.91 -42.10 -11.40
N GLU A 283 37.34 -40.85 -11.50
CA GLU A 283 38.14 -40.38 -12.63
C GLU A 283 39.54 -39.88 -12.26
N VAL A 284 39.78 -39.48 -10.99
CA VAL A 284 41.06 -38.86 -10.59
C VAL A 284 41.87 -39.77 -9.68
N TYR A 285 41.32 -40.18 -8.53
CA TYR A 285 42.06 -40.99 -7.55
C TYR A 285 42.66 -42.29 -8.12
N PRO A 286 42.00 -43.02 -9.05
CA PRO A 286 42.58 -44.20 -9.67
C PRO A 286 43.82 -43.93 -10.54
N LEU A 287 44.06 -42.68 -10.93
CA LEU A 287 45.21 -42.29 -11.77
C LEU A 287 46.46 -41.94 -10.96
N ILE A 288 46.32 -41.75 -9.64
CA ILE A 288 47.40 -41.33 -8.73
C ILE A 288 48.42 -42.46 -8.58
N LYS A 289 49.71 -42.09 -8.62
CA LYS A 289 50.85 -42.96 -8.35
C LYS A 289 51.63 -42.47 -7.14
N ASN A 290 52.37 -43.40 -6.52
CA ASN A 290 53.24 -43.08 -5.39
C ASN A 290 54.25 -41.99 -5.76
N GLY A 291 54.20 -40.87 -5.04
CA GLY A 291 55.08 -39.72 -5.22
C GLY A 291 54.52 -38.58 -6.07
N ASP A 292 53.29 -38.70 -6.60
CA ASP A 292 52.68 -37.65 -7.42
C ASP A 292 52.37 -36.39 -6.58
N SER A 293 52.49 -35.22 -7.23
CA SER A 293 51.99 -33.94 -6.71
C SER A 293 50.66 -33.60 -7.38
N ILE A 294 49.65 -33.26 -6.58
CA ILE A 294 48.27 -33.05 -7.04
C ILE A 294 47.82 -31.65 -6.68
N ARG A 295 47.22 -30.96 -7.66
CA ARG A 295 46.50 -29.71 -7.44
C ARG A 295 45.03 -29.90 -7.79
N ILE A 296 44.14 -29.58 -6.87
CA ILE A 296 42.69 -29.58 -7.06
C ILE A 296 42.20 -28.15 -6.87
N GLU A 297 41.55 -27.61 -7.89
CA GLU A 297 40.86 -26.32 -7.82
C GLU A 297 39.38 -26.55 -8.11
N GLY A 298 38.50 -25.83 -7.42
CA GLY A 298 37.07 -25.94 -7.67
C GLY A 298 36.25 -24.84 -7.03
N ALA A 299 35.03 -24.70 -7.51
CA ALA A 299 34.00 -23.87 -6.90
C ALA A 299 32.79 -24.74 -6.60
N VAL A 300 32.29 -24.64 -5.36
CA VAL A 300 31.15 -25.39 -4.82
C VAL A 300 30.29 -24.37 -4.04
N SER A 301 28.97 -24.35 -4.21
CA SER A 301 28.11 -23.29 -3.66
C SER A 301 28.02 -23.31 -2.13
N GLU A 302 28.08 -24.51 -1.55
CA GLU A 302 28.19 -24.83 -0.11
C GLU A 302 28.92 -23.84 0.79
N ASP A 303 28.47 -23.64 2.02
CA ASP A 303 29.14 -22.81 3.04
C ASP A 303 30.64 -23.09 3.25
N GLN A 304 31.38 -22.05 3.72
CA GLN A 304 32.83 -22.14 3.96
C GLN A 304 33.22 -23.31 4.87
N THR A 305 32.40 -23.61 5.89
CA THR A 305 32.65 -24.73 6.81
C THR A 305 32.53 -26.08 6.09
N VAL A 306 31.54 -26.24 5.21
CA VAL A 306 31.36 -27.46 4.41
C VAL A 306 32.53 -27.61 3.43
N ARG A 307 32.86 -26.55 2.68
CA ARG A 307 34.01 -26.53 1.75
C ARG A 307 35.33 -26.87 2.45
N SER A 308 35.53 -26.39 3.67
CA SER A 308 36.73 -26.70 4.47
C SER A 308 36.81 -28.17 4.88
N ARG A 309 35.67 -28.79 5.23
CA ARG A 309 35.62 -30.24 5.48
C ARG A 309 35.87 -31.04 4.21
N MET A 310 35.29 -30.63 3.08
CA MET A 310 35.57 -31.24 1.78
C MET A 310 37.06 -31.18 1.46
N ARG A 311 37.71 -30.02 1.63
CA ARG A 311 39.16 -29.83 1.46
C ARG A 311 39.97 -30.89 2.20
N THR A 312 39.68 -31.04 3.50
CA THR A 312 40.35 -32.01 4.36
C THR A 312 40.13 -33.45 3.87
N ARG A 313 38.89 -33.83 3.55
CA ARG A 313 38.57 -35.18 3.05
C ARG A 313 39.29 -35.50 1.74
N MET A 314 39.35 -34.55 0.80
CA MET A 314 40.02 -34.74 -0.49
C MET A 314 41.53 -34.91 -0.32
N GLU A 315 42.16 -34.10 0.53
CA GLU A 315 43.60 -34.20 0.81
C GLU A 315 43.96 -35.55 1.47
N GLU A 316 43.16 -35.99 2.45
CA GLU A 316 43.34 -37.28 3.10
C GLU A 316 43.17 -38.45 2.12
N LYS A 317 42.10 -38.42 1.30
CA LYS A 317 41.86 -39.43 0.27
C LYS A 317 42.99 -39.45 -0.75
N ALA A 318 43.37 -38.32 -1.34
CA ALA A 318 44.46 -38.26 -2.31
C ALA A 318 45.80 -38.80 -1.77
N LYS A 319 46.16 -38.46 -0.52
CA LYS A 319 47.34 -39.02 0.16
C LYS A 319 47.25 -40.53 0.35
N SER A 320 46.06 -41.07 0.65
CA SER A 320 45.84 -42.51 0.79
C SER A 320 46.07 -43.30 -0.52
N PHE A 321 45.95 -42.64 -1.68
CA PHE A 321 46.25 -43.20 -3.00
C PHE A 321 47.72 -43.01 -3.45
N GLY A 322 48.58 -42.41 -2.61
CA GLY A 322 50.03 -42.33 -2.85
C GLY A 322 50.56 -40.94 -3.23
N ALA A 323 49.71 -39.90 -3.22
CA ALA A 323 50.16 -38.53 -3.46
C ALA A 323 51.12 -38.05 -2.36
N ALA A 324 52.26 -37.47 -2.76
CA ALA A 324 53.24 -36.89 -1.82
C ALA A 324 52.85 -35.46 -1.42
N GLU A 325 52.34 -34.69 -2.36
CA GLU A 325 51.88 -33.31 -2.15
C GLU A 325 50.47 -33.16 -2.70
N VAL A 326 49.60 -32.49 -1.94
CA VAL A 326 48.22 -32.19 -2.37
C VAL A 326 47.93 -30.74 -2.00
N ARG A 327 47.61 -29.93 -3.00
CA ARG A 327 47.12 -28.55 -2.84
C ARG A 327 45.68 -28.50 -3.28
N THR A 328 44.80 -28.02 -2.41
CA THR A 328 43.38 -27.92 -2.70
C THR A 328 42.88 -26.51 -2.46
N GLU A 329 42.30 -25.90 -3.49
CA GLU A 329 41.66 -24.59 -3.43
C GLU A 329 40.20 -24.77 -3.80
N LEU A 330 39.33 -24.64 -2.80
CA LEU A 330 37.88 -24.60 -3.00
C LEU A 330 37.39 -23.24 -2.57
N ILE A 331 36.64 -22.59 -3.46
CA ILE A 331 35.94 -21.33 -3.21
C ILE A 331 34.42 -21.55 -3.36
N CYS A 332 33.64 -20.53 -3.00
CA CYS A 332 32.20 -20.53 -3.23
C CYS A 332 31.88 -20.43 -4.72
N ALA A 333 30.96 -21.25 -5.22
CA ALA A 333 30.44 -21.09 -6.59
C ALA A 333 29.55 -19.85 -6.73
N TYR A 334 28.93 -19.40 -5.64
CA TYR A 334 28.21 -18.13 -5.55
C TYR A 334 29.22 -16.98 -5.33
N LYS A 335 29.10 -15.90 -6.13
CA LYS A 335 30.02 -14.74 -6.14
C LYS A 335 31.51 -15.14 -6.14
N GLN A 336 31.92 -15.90 -7.15
CA GLN A 336 33.27 -16.48 -7.26
C GLN A 336 34.38 -15.41 -7.16
N GLY A 337 34.16 -14.21 -7.70
CA GLY A 337 35.09 -13.10 -7.58
C GLY A 337 35.32 -12.66 -6.14
N PHE A 338 34.24 -12.45 -5.39
CA PHE A 338 34.30 -12.13 -3.95
C PHE A 338 35.02 -13.22 -3.17
N SER A 339 34.58 -14.48 -3.31
CA SER A 339 35.16 -15.62 -2.57
C SER A 339 36.63 -15.87 -2.96
N TRP A 340 37.02 -15.65 -4.21
CA TRP A 340 38.43 -15.71 -4.62
C TRP A 340 39.30 -14.66 -3.93
N ILE A 341 38.85 -13.40 -3.90
CA ILE A 341 39.59 -12.35 -3.20
C ILE A 341 39.67 -12.66 -1.70
N ASP A 342 38.53 -12.98 -1.07
CA ASP A 342 38.42 -13.17 0.37
C ASP A 342 39.19 -14.42 0.86
N GLU A 343 39.03 -15.56 0.17
CA GLU A 343 39.56 -16.84 0.65
C GLU A 343 40.95 -17.18 0.12
N ILE A 344 41.41 -16.54 -0.97
CA ILE A 344 42.71 -16.84 -1.61
C ILE A 344 43.64 -15.63 -1.60
N VAL A 345 43.20 -14.48 -2.09
CA VAL A 345 44.08 -13.31 -2.25
C VAL A 345 44.42 -12.66 -0.91
N ILE A 346 43.42 -12.38 -0.07
CA ILE A 346 43.62 -11.75 1.25
C ILE A 346 44.61 -12.57 2.10
N PRO A 347 44.43 -13.90 2.30
CA PRO A 347 45.39 -14.71 3.05
C PRO A 347 46.81 -14.69 2.48
N ALA A 348 46.96 -14.60 1.15
CA ALA A 348 48.27 -14.60 0.49
C ALA A 348 49.05 -13.28 0.65
N VAL A 349 48.36 -12.16 0.94
CA VAL A 349 48.96 -10.82 0.98
C VAL A 349 48.87 -10.14 2.34
N LYS A 350 48.11 -10.67 3.30
CA LYS A 350 47.93 -10.09 4.64
C LYS A 350 49.25 -9.74 5.34
N GLU A 351 50.22 -10.65 5.30
CA GLU A 351 51.54 -10.43 5.91
C GLU A 351 52.43 -9.43 5.16
N LYS A 352 52.08 -9.11 3.91
CA LYS A 352 52.84 -8.17 3.06
C LYS A 352 52.51 -6.72 3.37
N LYS A 353 51.42 -6.43 4.11
CA LYS A 353 50.98 -5.07 4.46
C LYS A 353 50.89 -4.14 3.24
N PRO A 354 50.00 -4.45 2.29
CA PRO A 354 49.84 -3.66 1.09
C PRO A 354 49.31 -2.26 1.41
N ASP A 355 49.58 -1.31 0.51
CA ASP A 355 49.06 0.07 0.57
C ASP A 355 48.16 0.41 -0.63
N LYS A 356 48.17 -0.40 -1.69
CA LYS A 356 47.30 -0.26 -2.87
C LYS A 356 46.94 -1.61 -3.47
N ILE A 357 45.70 -1.72 -3.94
CA ILE A 357 45.16 -2.92 -4.59
C ILE A 357 44.43 -2.51 -5.87
N GLU A 358 44.79 -3.09 -6.99
CA GLU A 358 44.11 -2.92 -8.27
C GLU A 358 43.42 -4.24 -8.65
N ILE A 359 42.11 -4.22 -8.81
CA ILE A 359 41.30 -5.36 -9.23
C ILE A 359 40.71 -5.05 -10.59
N TYR A 360 41.19 -5.77 -11.60
CA TYR A 360 40.67 -5.71 -12.94
C TYR A 360 39.54 -6.73 -13.10
N PHE A 361 38.43 -6.35 -13.72
CA PHE A 361 37.35 -7.25 -14.12
C PHE A 361 37.13 -7.18 -15.63
N LYS A 362 36.89 -8.32 -16.27
CA LYS A 362 36.55 -8.36 -17.69
C LYS A 362 35.09 -7.92 -17.89
N PRO A 363 34.77 -6.94 -18.75
CA PRO A 363 33.38 -6.59 -19.03
C PRO A 363 32.58 -7.81 -19.54
N PHE A 364 31.38 -8.02 -19.02
CA PHE A 364 30.53 -9.17 -19.36
C PHE A 364 29.66 -8.86 -20.57
N LEU A 365 30.18 -9.14 -21.76
CA LEU A 365 29.54 -8.80 -23.03
C LEU A 365 29.44 -10.03 -23.95
N PRO A 366 28.42 -10.10 -24.84
CA PRO A 366 28.36 -11.08 -25.91
C PRO A 366 29.62 -11.08 -26.78
N GLU A 367 29.92 -12.24 -27.39
CA GLU A 367 31.09 -12.37 -28.26
C GLU A 367 31.02 -11.38 -29.43
N GLY A 368 32.02 -10.51 -29.54
CA GLY A 368 32.11 -9.48 -30.58
C GLY A 368 31.49 -8.13 -30.20
N GLU A 369 30.81 -8.02 -29.06
CA GLU A 369 30.32 -6.74 -28.54
C GLU A 369 31.37 -6.02 -27.69
N THR A 370 31.43 -4.71 -27.85
CA THR A 370 32.38 -3.83 -27.13
C THR A 370 31.72 -2.58 -26.56
N GLU A 371 30.47 -2.29 -26.92
CA GLU A 371 29.70 -1.16 -26.42
C GLU A 371 28.92 -1.56 -25.16
N TRP A 372 28.87 -0.66 -24.18
CA TRP A 372 28.09 -0.86 -22.96
C TRP A 372 26.71 -0.21 -23.15
N LEU A 373 25.65 -1.01 -23.09
CA LEU A 373 24.28 -0.51 -23.15
C LEU A 373 23.89 0.11 -21.81
N ASP A 374 23.57 1.42 -21.83
CA ASP A 374 23.20 2.21 -20.64
C ASP A 374 21.80 2.81 -20.84
N GLU A 375 20.78 2.05 -20.45
CA GLU A 375 19.36 2.44 -20.50
C GLU A 375 18.95 3.26 -19.26
N ASN A 376 17.79 3.92 -19.25
CA ASN A 376 17.34 4.68 -18.08
C ASN A 376 16.79 3.73 -17.00
N GLY A 377 17.33 3.80 -15.78
CA GLY A 377 16.88 3.00 -14.63
C GLY A 377 16.31 3.81 -13.46
N ALA A 378 15.85 5.04 -13.69
CA ALA A 378 15.24 5.88 -12.65
C ALA A 378 13.90 5.33 -12.13
N THR A 379 13.18 4.55 -12.94
CA THR A 379 11.89 3.95 -12.57
C THR A 379 11.83 2.50 -13.06
N PRO A 380 11.01 1.63 -12.45
CA PRO A 380 10.80 0.27 -12.94
C PRO A 380 10.34 0.25 -14.41
N SER A 381 10.72 -0.79 -15.16
CA SER A 381 10.39 -0.95 -16.59
C SER A 381 9.90 -2.36 -16.90
N TYR A 382 8.63 -2.48 -17.31
CA TYR A 382 7.99 -3.76 -17.64
C TYR A 382 8.03 -4.10 -19.14
N HIS A 383 8.93 -3.47 -19.90
CA HIS A 383 9.05 -3.69 -21.35
C HIS A 383 9.60 -5.10 -21.72
N ASN A 384 10.04 -5.88 -20.74
CA ASN A 384 10.54 -7.25 -20.92
C ASN A 384 9.45 -8.26 -21.35
N LEU A 385 8.18 -8.00 -21.06
CA LEU A 385 7.05 -8.90 -21.36
C LEU A 385 6.69 -9.01 -22.84
N GLN A 386 7.30 -8.20 -23.71
CA GLN A 386 7.16 -8.26 -25.17
C GLN A 386 8.51 -8.46 -25.88
N ALA A 387 9.53 -8.95 -25.17
CA ALA A 387 10.83 -9.23 -25.76
C ALA A 387 10.72 -10.33 -26.84
N ASP A 388 11.36 -10.09 -27.99
CA ASP A 388 11.37 -10.99 -29.15
C ASP A 388 12.82 -11.21 -29.65
N ASN A 389 13.77 -11.25 -28.71
CA ASN A 389 15.18 -11.48 -29.01
C ASN A 389 15.78 -12.55 -28.09
N PRO A 390 15.84 -13.82 -28.54
CA PRO A 390 16.38 -14.92 -27.73
C PRO A 390 17.88 -14.82 -27.47
N ASP A 391 18.62 -13.98 -28.19
CA ASP A 391 20.06 -13.80 -28.00
C ASP A 391 20.40 -12.58 -27.12
N LYS A 392 19.40 -11.80 -26.69
CA LYS A 392 19.60 -10.68 -25.76
C LYS A 392 20.08 -11.21 -24.40
N TRP A 393 21.14 -10.62 -23.85
CA TRP A 393 21.57 -10.89 -22.47
C TRP A 393 20.86 -9.96 -21.50
N TYR A 394 20.41 -10.48 -20.36
CA TYR A 394 19.92 -9.65 -19.25
C TYR A 394 21.03 -9.10 -18.37
N ASP A 395 22.15 -9.81 -18.32
CA ASP A 395 23.34 -9.44 -17.55
C ASP A 395 23.90 -8.09 -17.97
N LEU A 396 24.32 -7.31 -16.98
CA LEU A 396 24.95 -6.01 -17.21
C LEU A 396 26.43 -6.17 -17.62
N PRO A 397 26.99 -5.23 -18.43
CA PRO A 397 28.42 -5.21 -18.75
C PRO A 397 29.33 -5.21 -17.51
N ILE A 398 28.83 -4.65 -16.40
CA ILE A 398 29.52 -4.57 -15.11
C ILE A 398 29.28 -5.79 -14.21
N ARG A 399 28.62 -6.86 -14.66
CA ARG A 399 28.21 -7.97 -13.79
C ARG A 399 29.32 -8.50 -12.88
N TYR A 400 30.53 -8.70 -13.41
CA TYR A 400 31.65 -9.17 -12.59
C TYR A 400 32.14 -8.14 -11.56
N LEU A 401 31.90 -6.85 -11.78
CA LEU A 401 32.05 -5.84 -10.72
C LEU A 401 30.93 -5.95 -9.69
N GLN A 402 29.69 -6.24 -10.10
CA GLN A 402 28.57 -6.45 -9.17
C GLN A 402 28.83 -7.64 -8.23
N GLU A 403 29.30 -8.76 -8.79
CA GLU A 403 29.67 -9.95 -8.03
C GLU A 403 30.83 -9.73 -7.04
N LEU A 404 31.58 -8.63 -7.16
CA LEU A 404 32.62 -8.24 -6.21
C LEU A 404 32.08 -7.40 -5.06
N TYR A 405 30.89 -6.83 -5.12
CA TYR A 405 30.35 -6.07 -3.98
C TYR A 405 30.08 -7.00 -2.77
N PRO A 406 30.39 -6.61 -1.51
CA PRO A 406 31.10 -5.42 -1.04
C PRO A 406 32.59 -5.70 -0.66
N ILE A 407 33.37 -6.33 -1.56
CA ILE A 407 34.75 -6.77 -1.26
C ILE A 407 35.70 -5.66 -0.83
N GLU A 408 35.43 -4.40 -1.22
CA GLU A 408 36.22 -3.25 -0.77
C GLU A 408 36.22 -3.17 0.77
N ASP A 409 35.07 -3.28 1.41
CA ASP A 409 34.94 -3.18 2.87
C ASP A 409 35.73 -4.30 3.56
N VAL A 410 35.71 -5.50 2.99
CA VAL A 410 36.49 -6.65 3.48
C VAL A 410 37.99 -6.40 3.34
N LEU A 411 38.45 -5.88 2.18
CA LEU A 411 39.86 -5.57 1.95
C LEU A 411 40.37 -4.48 2.89
N VAL A 412 39.61 -3.39 3.05
CA VAL A 412 39.94 -2.29 3.97
C VAL A 412 40.05 -2.82 5.40
N ARG A 413 39.07 -3.63 5.84
CA ARG A 413 39.06 -4.22 7.18
C ARG A 413 40.23 -5.18 7.43
N GLU A 414 40.48 -6.10 6.49
CA GLU A 414 41.44 -7.21 6.70
C GLU A 414 42.90 -6.82 6.43
N LEU A 415 43.13 -5.85 5.54
CA LEU A 415 44.47 -5.44 5.11
C LEU A 415 44.87 -4.05 5.63
N GLY A 416 43.91 -3.25 6.12
CA GLY A 416 44.18 -1.89 6.61
C GLY A 416 44.58 -0.91 5.51
N VAL A 417 44.22 -1.21 4.25
CA VAL A 417 44.42 -0.30 3.12
C VAL A 417 43.41 0.85 3.18
N GLU A 418 43.82 2.03 2.72
CA GLU A 418 42.88 3.14 2.55
C GLU A 418 41.83 2.79 1.50
N ARG A 419 40.58 3.23 1.71
CA ARG A 419 39.44 2.88 0.84
C ARG A 419 39.69 3.25 -0.63
N ASP A 420 40.16 4.47 -0.88
CA ASP A 420 40.48 4.97 -2.22
C ASP A 420 41.68 4.24 -2.88
N ALA A 421 42.44 3.46 -2.11
CA ALA A 421 43.56 2.67 -2.62
C ALA A 421 43.13 1.29 -3.16
N VAL A 422 41.86 0.91 -2.99
CA VAL A 422 41.25 -0.23 -3.68
C VAL A 422 40.64 0.27 -4.98
N VAL A 423 41.20 -0.10 -6.13
CA VAL A 423 40.79 0.44 -7.43
C VAL A 423 40.24 -0.66 -8.32
N PHE A 424 39.04 -0.46 -8.87
CA PHE A 424 38.44 -1.34 -9.87
C PHE A 424 38.70 -0.81 -11.29
N LEU A 425 39.11 -1.68 -12.21
CA LEU A 425 39.46 -1.31 -13.59
C LEU A 425 38.89 -2.34 -14.59
N PRO A 426 38.51 -1.94 -15.82
CA PRO A 426 38.19 -2.91 -16.84
C PRO A 426 39.45 -3.63 -17.32
N TYR A 427 39.37 -4.95 -17.51
CA TYR A 427 40.43 -5.74 -18.11
C TYR A 427 40.32 -5.72 -19.65
N GLU A 428 41.31 -5.13 -20.32
CA GLU A 428 41.39 -5.03 -21.79
C GLU A 428 42.42 -6.00 -22.41
N GLY A 429 43.01 -6.89 -21.61
CA GLY A 429 44.00 -7.84 -22.10
C GLY A 429 43.41 -8.97 -22.93
N ALA A 430 44.25 -9.64 -23.71
CA ALA A 430 43.84 -10.75 -24.58
C ALA A 430 43.70 -12.10 -23.85
N GLU A 431 44.16 -12.20 -22.59
CA GLU A 431 44.07 -13.44 -21.83
C GLU A 431 42.63 -13.78 -21.48
N ASP A 432 42.33 -15.07 -21.46
CA ASP A 432 41.02 -15.61 -21.12
C ASP A 432 40.88 -15.74 -19.60
N LEU A 433 40.69 -14.59 -18.94
CA LEU A 433 40.45 -14.45 -17.52
C LEU A 433 39.20 -13.62 -17.24
N THR A 434 38.70 -13.72 -16.00
CA THR A 434 37.61 -12.87 -15.49
C THR A 434 38.16 -11.74 -14.63
N TYR A 435 39.08 -12.07 -13.72
CA TYR A 435 39.68 -11.12 -12.79
C TYR A 435 41.21 -11.18 -12.81
N LEU A 436 41.85 -10.03 -12.60
CA LEU A 436 43.28 -9.88 -12.34
C LEU A 436 43.45 -8.97 -11.12
N CYS A 437 44.10 -9.45 -10.08
CA CYS A 437 44.39 -8.69 -8.87
C CYS A 437 45.88 -8.41 -8.76
N LYS A 438 46.23 -7.13 -8.61
CA LYS A 438 47.59 -6.65 -8.37
C LYS A 438 47.64 -5.93 -7.04
N VAL A 439 48.59 -6.34 -6.21
CA VAL A 439 48.75 -5.82 -4.86
C VAL A 439 50.14 -5.18 -4.74
N TYR A 440 50.17 -3.97 -4.19
CA TYR A 440 51.35 -3.13 -4.12
C TYR A 440 51.69 -2.79 -2.67
N GLN A 441 52.98 -2.57 -2.43
CA GLN A 441 53.53 -1.95 -1.22
C GLN A 441 54.63 -0.98 -1.65
N ASP A 442 54.55 0.28 -1.24
CA ASP A 442 55.50 1.34 -1.59
C ASP A 442 55.75 1.40 -3.12
N GLU A 443 54.67 1.47 -3.90
CA GLU A 443 54.66 1.44 -5.38
C GLU A 443 55.22 0.15 -6.03
N THR A 444 55.64 -0.83 -5.24
CA THR A 444 56.22 -2.08 -5.73
C THR A 444 55.17 -3.18 -5.80
N LEU A 445 55.00 -3.80 -6.97
CA LEU A 445 54.13 -4.97 -7.14
C LEU A 445 54.66 -6.14 -6.29
N CYS A 446 53.91 -6.52 -5.26
CA CYS A 446 54.31 -7.56 -4.31
C CYS A 446 53.53 -8.86 -4.47
N TYR A 447 52.39 -8.84 -5.16
CA TYR A 447 51.59 -10.01 -5.52
C TYR A 447 50.73 -9.74 -6.76
N GLU A 448 50.58 -10.77 -7.60
CA GLU A 448 49.72 -10.76 -8.77
C GLU A 448 49.03 -12.12 -8.87
N ASN A 449 47.72 -12.13 -9.13
CA ASN A 449 46.94 -13.35 -9.30
C ASN A 449 45.78 -13.14 -10.28
N THR A 450 45.41 -14.18 -11.02
CA THR A 450 44.33 -14.16 -12.01
C THR A 450 43.30 -15.23 -11.70
N TYR A 451 42.03 -14.96 -12.00
CA TYR A 451 40.94 -15.92 -11.82
C TYR A 451 39.98 -15.91 -13.01
N LYS A 452 39.42 -17.08 -13.33
CA LYS A 452 38.43 -17.25 -14.40
C LYS A 452 37.14 -17.86 -13.83
N ALA A 453 36.16 -17.01 -13.59
CA ALA A 453 34.85 -17.41 -13.10
C ALA A 453 34.10 -18.28 -14.12
N GLN A 454 33.28 -19.20 -13.62
CA GLN A 454 32.46 -20.07 -14.44
C GLN A 454 30.97 -19.73 -14.28
N CYS A 455 30.26 -19.62 -15.40
CA CYS A 455 28.81 -19.52 -15.46
C CYS A 455 28.21 -20.61 -16.36
N SER A 456 26.92 -20.90 -16.18
CA SER A 456 26.11 -21.57 -17.21
C SER A 456 25.46 -20.52 -18.13
N GLU A 457 24.98 -20.94 -19.31
CA GLU A 457 24.16 -20.10 -20.21
C GLU A 457 22.82 -20.80 -20.37
N ARG A 458 21.73 -20.05 -20.18
CA ARG A 458 20.35 -20.57 -20.23
C ARG A 458 19.38 -19.46 -20.62
N PRO A 459 18.19 -19.79 -21.16
CA PRO A 459 17.12 -18.80 -21.32
C PRO A 459 16.67 -18.27 -19.95
N TYR A 460 16.14 -17.05 -19.90
CA TYR A 460 15.52 -16.48 -18.68
C TYR A 460 14.29 -17.30 -18.24
N LEU A 461 13.44 -17.68 -19.21
CA LEU A 461 12.29 -18.56 -19.02
C LEU A 461 12.30 -19.66 -20.08
N ASP A 462 12.24 -20.92 -19.64
CA ASP A 462 12.40 -22.09 -20.54
C ASP A 462 11.30 -22.19 -21.61
N GLU A 463 10.03 -21.91 -21.25
CA GLU A 463 8.91 -21.89 -22.21
C GLU A 463 8.88 -20.61 -23.07
N TYR A 464 9.63 -19.58 -22.69
CA TYR A 464 9.65 -18.26 -23.35
C TYR A 464 11.08 -17.82 -23.73
N PRO A 465 11.83 -18.63 -24.50
CA PRO A 465 13.25 -18.37 -24.78
C PRO A 465 13.49 -17.06 -25.53
N GLN A 466 12.48 -16.52 -26.23
CA GLN A 466 12.54 -15.21 -26.90
C GLN A 466 12.76 -14.02 -25.94
N MET A 467 12.60 -14.22 -24.63
CA MET A 467 12.84 -13.19 -23.63
C MET A 467 14.33 -12.90 -23.42
N GLY A 468 15.23 -13.78 -23.88
CA GLY A 468 16.67 -13.61 -23.75
C GLY A 468 17.32 -14.62 -22.82
N LYS A 469 18.60 -14.38 -22.52
CA LYS A 469 19.50 -15.27 -21.80
C LYS A 469 20.01 -14.66 -20.50
N VAL A 470 20.37 -15.54 -19.59
CA VAL A 470 20.98 -15.27 -18.29
C VAL A 470 22.14 -16.23 -18.08
N HIS A 471 23.08 -15.85 -17.21
CA HIS A 471 24.31 -16.62 -17.04
C HIS A 471 24.68 -16.93 -15.58
N PRO A 472 23.82 -17.55 -14.75
CA PRO A 472 24.11 -17.75 -13.32
C PRO A 472 25.47 -18.43 -13.09
N ALA A 473 26.10 -18.12 -11.96
CA ALA A 473 27.37 -18.74 -11.58
C ALA A 473 27.19 -20.26 -11.43
N THR A 474 28.20 -21.04 -11.83
CA THR A 474 28.15 -22.50 -11.80
C THR A 474 29.40 -23.09 -11.15
N GLY A 475 29.26 -24.25 -10.53
CA GLY A 475 30.36 -24.98 -9.92
C GLY A 475 31.33 -25.55 -10.96
N TYR A 476 32.53 -25.91 -10.51
CA TYR A 476 33.47 -26.65 -11.35
C TYR A 476 34.51 -27.40 -10.53
N ILE A 477 35.12 -28.39 -11.19
CA ILE A 477 36.30 -29.09 -10.71
C ILE A 477 37.41 -29.04 -11.78
N ARG A 478 38.62 -28.75 -11.35
CA ARG A 478 39.83 -28.77 -12.17
C ARG A 478 40.98 -29.45 -11.43
N VAL A 479 41.65 -30.41 -12.08
CA VAL A 479 42.68 -31.21 -11.43
C VAL A 479 43.94 -31.32 -12.29
N TRP A 480 45.08 -31.16 -11.64
CA TRP A 480 46.41 -31.41 -12.21
C TRP A 480 47.13 -32.50 -11.45
N ILE A 481 47.84 -33.36 -12.17
CA ILE A 481 48.79 -34.33 -11.60
C ILE A 481 50.16 -34.03 -12.22
N ASN A 482 51.15 -33.74 -11.39
CA ASN A 482 52.51 -33.35 -11.81
C ASN A 482 52.49 -32.22 -12.86
N GLU A 483 51.71 -31.16 -12.58
CA GLU A 483 51.48 -29.97 -13.42
C GLU A 483 50.75 -30.21 -14.76
N GLN A 484 50.43 -31.46 -15.11
CA GLN A 484 49.60 -31.77 -16.27
C GLN A 484 48.11 -31.72 -15.89
N GLU A 485 47.32 -30.94 -16.63
CA GLU A 485 45.86 -30.92 -16.45
C GLU A 485 45.27 -32.27 -16.87
N MET A 486 44.55 -32.89 -15.94
CA MET A 486 43.93 -34.20 -16.13
C MET A 486 42.42 -34.10 -16.33
N LEU A 487 41.79 -33.08 -15.71
CA LEU A 487 40.35 -32.93 -15.70
C LEU A 487 39.98 -31.44 -15.57
N PHE A 488 39.00 -31.02 -16.37
CA PHE A 488 38.18 -29.83 -16.13
C PHE A 488 36.73 -30.18 -16.43
N ARG A 489 35.81 -29.89 -15.50
CA ARG A 489 34.38 -30.11 -15.67
C ARG A 489 33.57 -29.08 -14.88
N LYS A 490 32.55 -28.49 -15.50
CA LYS A 490 31.51 -27.72 -14.80
C LYS A 490 30.58 -28.67 -14.05
N ILE A 491 30.20 -28.30 -12.84
CA ILE A 491 29.30 -29.05 -11.97
C ILE A 491 28.13 -28.14 -11.68
N ARG A 492 26.91 -28.67 -11.81
CA ARG A 492 25.71 -27.91 -11.47
C ARG A 492 25.66 -27.70 -9.97
N THR A 493 25.37 -26.48 -9.56
CA THR A 493 25.14 -26.17 -8.14
C THR A 493 23.80 -26.73 -7.68
N ASP A 494 23.61 -26.81 -6.36
CA ASP A 494 22.34 -27.19 -5.76
C ASP A 494 21.19 -26.26 -6.21
N LEU A 495 21.47 -24.95 -6.31
CA LEU A 495 20.51 -23.96 -6.81
C LEU A 495 20.19 -24.15 -8.30
N GLU A 496 21.15 -24.54 -9.13
CA GLU A 496 20.87 -24.87 -10.54
C GLU A 496 19.93 -26.08 -10.67
N GLU A 497 20.06 -27.09 -9.80
CA GLU A 497 19.15 -28.25 -9.79
C GLU A 497 17.73 -27.89 -9.32
N VAL A 498 17.60 -27.00 -8.32
CA VAL A 498 16.30 -26.44 -7.88
C VAL A 498 15.67 -25.64 -9.02
N TRP A 499 16.45 -24.75 -9.65
CA TRP A 499 15.99 -23.89 -10.73
C TRP A 499 15.52 -24.67 -11.97
N ASP A 500 16.32 -25.64 -12.42
CA ASP A 500 15.97 -26.53 -13.53
C ASP A 500 14.65 -27.27 -13.24
N THR A 501 14.43 -27.67 -11.98
CA THR A 501 13.18 -28.32 -11.57
C THR A 501 12.00 -27.33 -11.55
N PHE A 502 12.22 -26.11 -11.08
CA PHE A 502 11.20 -25.05 -11.06
C PHE A 502 10.70 -24.70 -12.47
N GLN A 503 11.62 -24.44 -13.40
CA GLN A 503 11.31 -24.08 -14.79
C GLN A 503 10.73 -25.25 -15.59
N ALA A 504 11.35 -26.43 -15.54
CA ALA A 504 10.99 -27.53 -16.43
C ALA A 504 9.78 -28.36 -15.95
N LYS A 505 9.42 -28.27 -14.67
CA LYS A 505 8.33 -29.07 -14.08
C LYS A 505 7.29 -28.21 -13.38
N VAL A 506 7.70 -27.39 -12.41
CA VAL A 506 6.76 -26.72 -11.50
C VAL A 506 5.87 -25.70 -12.23
N LEU A 507 6.47 -24.77 -12.98
CA LEU A 507 5.73 -23.75 -13.71
C LEU A 507 4.78 -24.35 -14.78
N PRO A 508 5.22 -25.28 -15.66
CA PRO A 508 4.33 -25.94 -16.61
C PRO A 508 3.20 -26.74 -15.96
N GLU A 509 3.46 -27.45 -14.86
CA GLU A 509 2.43 -28.21 -14.14
C GLU A 509 1.40 -27.30 -13.48
N CYS A 510 1.82 -26.14 -12.95
CA CYS A 510 0.91 -25.14 -12.41
C CYS A 510 0.04 -24.51 -13.52
N LYS A 511 0.63 -24.16 -14.66
CA LYS A 511 -0.11 -23.71 -15.85
C LYS A 511 -1.12 -24.76 -16.32
N GLN A 512 -0.73 -26.03 -16.40
CA GLN A 512 -1.65 -27.12 -16.77
C GLN A 512 -2.83 -27.21 -15.79
N TYR A 513 -2.57 -27.06 -14.48
CA TYR A 513 -3.64 -26.99 -13.48
C TYR A 513 -4.62 -25.84 -13.74
N ILE A 514 -4.12 -24.64 -14.09
CA ILE A 514 -4.95 -23.49 -14.45
C ILE A 514 -5.80 -23.78 -15.70
N GLU A 515 -5.20 -24.35 -16.73
CA GLU A 515 -5.90 -24.72 -17.97
C GLU A 515 -6.99 -25.77 -17.73
N GLU A 516 -6.71 -26.79 -16.92
CA GLU A 516 -7.69 -27.80 -16.53
C GLU A 516 -8.84 -27.20 -15.72
N LYS A 517 -8.52 -26.32 -14.75
CA LYS A 517 -9.52 -25.66 -13.89
C LYS A 517 -10.44 -24.72 -14.66
N THR A 518 -9.90 -24.02 -15.67
CA THR A 518 -10.64 -23.04 -16.48
C THR A 518 -11.32 -23.67 -17.70
N GLY A 519 -11.18 -24.98 -17.92
CA GLY A 519 -11.68 -25.65 -19.12
C GLY A 519 -10.97 -25.19 -20.41
N GLY A 520 -9.74 -24.70 -20.29
CA GLY A 520 -8.88 -24.24 -21.39
C GLY A 520 -9.14 -22.81 -21.88
N THR A 521 -10.04 -22.06 -21.23
CA THR A 521 -10.32 -20.65 -21.58
C THR A 521 -10.08 -19.75 -20.37
N VAL A 522 -8.94 -19.07 -20.37
CA VAL A 522 -8.50 -18.17 -19.30
C VAL A 522 -8.97 -16.74 -19.57
N THR A 523 -9.34 -15.98 -18.54
CA THR A 523 -9.59 -14.53 -18.60
C THR A 523 -9.00 -13.82 -17.37
N ALA A 524 -8.82 -12.49 -17.45
CA ALA A 524 -8.24 -11.73 -16.34
C ALA A 524 -9.14 -11.73 -15.09
N GLU A 525 -10.46 -11.74 -15.27
CA GLU A 525 -11.49 -11.71 -14.21
C GLU A 525 -11.61 -13.03 -13.44
N GLN A 526 -10.99 -14.10 -13.95
CA GLN A 526 -10.93 -15.39 -13.26
C GLN A 526 -9.84 -15.46 -12.19
N GLN A 527 -8.96 -14.46 -12.14
CA GLN A 527 -7.92 -14.37 -11.11
C GLN A 527 -8.54 -14.18 -9.71
N PRO A 528 -7.98 -14.79 -8.66
CA PRO A 528 -6.81 -15.68 -8.69
C PRO A 528 -7.17 -17.12 -9.07
N PHE A 529 -6.27 -17.80 -9.80
CA PHE A 529 -6.45 -19.17 -10.27
C PHE A 529 -6.18 -20.22 -9.19
N PHE A 530 -5.20 -19.95 -8.33
CA PHE A 530 -4.90 -20.71 -7.11
C PHE A 530 -4.90 -19.76 -5.91
N GLN A 531 -5.06 -20.29 -4.70
CA GLN A 531 -4.91 -19.49 -3.49
C GLN A 531 -3.42 -19.27 -3.20
N GLU A 532 -2.63 -20.34 -3.28
CA GLU A 532 -1.19 -20.30 -3.01
C GLU A 532 -0.45 -21.39 -3.81
N LEU A 533 0.72 -21.04 -4.35
CA LEU A 533 1.76 -21.93 -4.86
C LEU A 533 2.92 -21.86 -3.87
N LEU A 534 2.98 -22.80 -2.94
CA LEU A 534 4.04 -22.91 -1.94
C LEU A 534 5.25 -23.65 -2.53
N LEU A 535 6.41 -22.99 -2.50
CA LEU A 535 7.69 -23.46 -3.00
C LEU A 535 8.63 -23.66 -1.80
N ASP A 536 8.54 -24.83 -1.15
CA ASP A 536 9.30 -25.17 0.06
C ASP A 536 10.64 -25.83 -0.34
N VAL A 537 11.74 -25.10 -0.14
CA VAL A 537 13.09 -25.48 -0.58
C VAL A 537 13.99 -25.63 0.64
N THR A 538 14.67 -26.75 0.76
CA THR A 538 15.73 -26.97 1.75
C THR A 538 17.06 -27.23 1.02
N VAL A 539 18.07 -26.40 1.26
CA VAL A 539 19.36 -26.40 0.54
C VAL A 539 20.54 -26.04 1.46
N SER A 540 21.76 -26.44 1.08
CA SER A 540 23.00 -26.23 1.86
C SER A 540 23.84 -25.09 1.28
N GLU A 541 23.37 -23.86 1.47
CA GLU A 541 23.88 -22.68 0.76
C GLU A 541 24.27 -21.55 1.73
N PRO A 542 25.16 -20.63 1.34
CA PRO A 542 25.62 -19.54 2.20
C PRO A 542 24.53 -18.52 2.49
N ASP A 543 24.49 -18.08 3.75
CA ASP A 543 23.65 -17.00 4.27
C ASP A 543 24.31 -16.35 5.49
N TYR A 544 25.02 -15.24 5.30
CA TYR A 544 25.70 -14.55 6.40
C TYR A 544 25.92 -13.06 6.15
N ARG A 545 25.89 -12.27 7.24
CA ARG A 545 26.22 -10.84 7.22
C ARG A 545 27.72 -10.60 7.03
N VAL A 546 28.08 -9.65 6.18
CA VAL A 546 29.48 -9.30 5.89
C VAL A 546 30.12 -8.48 7.03
N GLY A 547 29.30 -7.75 7.79
CA GLY A 547 29.74 -6.87 8.88
C GLY A 547 30.09 -5.44 8.43
N CYS A 548 29.54 -5.00 7.29
CA CYS A 548 29.51 -3.61 6.84
C CYS A 548 28.06 -3.24 6.47
N ARG A 549 27.57 -2.09 6.95
CA ARG A 549 26.18 -1.65 6.78
C ARG A 549 25.19 -2.81 7.06
N GLU A 550 24.24 -3.06 6.18
CA GLU A 550 23.33 -4.21 6.21
C GLU A 550 23.67 -5.27 5.15
N ASP A 551 24.89 -5.26 4.59
CA ASP A 551 25.26 -6.15 3.49
C ASP A 551 25.32 -7.64 3.88
N LEU A 552 24.86 -8.47 2.95
CA LEU A 552 24.66 -9.91 3.11
C LEU A 552 25.33 -10.67 1.95
N ILE A 553 25.92 -11.83 2.24
CA ILE A 553 26.27 -12.85 1.23
C ILE A 553 25.28 -13.98 1.43
N SER A 554 24.26 -14.01 0.57
CA SER A 554 23.19 -15.00 0.66
C SER A 554 22.67 -15.41 -0.71
N SER A 555 23.03 -16.63 -1.13
CA SER A 555 22.44 -17.21 -2.34
C SER A 555 21.00 -17.66 -2.10
N LEU A 556 20.59 -17.80 -0.83
CA LEU A 556 19.23 -18.13 -0.43
C LEU A 556 18.27 -16.96 -0.60
N ASP A 557 18.64 -15.76 -0.15
CA ASP A 557 17.87 -14.53 -0.37
C ASP A 557 17.76 -14.24 -1.88
N ALA A 558 18.86 -14.40 -2.63
CA ALA A 558 18.84 -14.27 -4.09
C ALA A 558 17.89 -15.28 -4.76
N LEU A 559 17.89 -16.56 -4.33
CA LEU A 559 16.98 -17.58 -4.84
C LEU A 559 15.51 -17.26 -4.51
N HIS A 560 15.24 -16.76 -3.30
CA HIS A 560 13.91 -16.35 -2.88
C HIS A 560 13.33 -15.31 -3.86
N GLU A 561 14.12 -14.29 -4.17
CA GLU A 561 13.78 -13.24 -5.12
C GLU A 561 13.61 -13.78 -6.55
N ASP A 562 14.54 -14.59 -7.04
CA ASP A 562 14.48 -15.25 -8.36
C ASP A 562 13.20 -16.07 -8.55
N MET A 563 12.86 -16.95 -7.59
CA MET A 563 11.68 -17.82 -7.69
C MET A 563 10.38 -17.02 -7.72
N TYR A 564 10.28 -15.96 -6.91
CA TYR A 564 9.10 -15.11 -6.87
C TYR A 564 8.88 -14.34 -8.17
N PHE A 565 9.85 -13.52 -8.59
CA PHE A 565 9.69 -12.65 -9.75
C PHE A 565 9.60 -13.44 -11.05
N THR A 566 10.36 -14.52 -11.19
CA THR A 566 10.32 -15.35 -12.40
C THR A 566 9.02 -16.14 -12.48
N GLY A 567 8.48 -16.61 -11.34
CA GLY A 567 7.14 -17.19 -11.27
C GLY A 567 6.05 -16.17 -11.68
N SER A 568 6.16 -14.93 -11.21
CA SER A 568 5.25 -13.84 -11.61
C SER A 568 5.33 -13.54 -13.11
N ASP A 569 6.55 -13.39 -13.65
CA ASP A 569 6.79 -13.13 -15.07
C ASP A 569 6.30 -14.25 -15.97
N TYR A 570 6.40 -15.51 -15.52
CA TYR A 570 5.87 -16.66 -16.24
C TYR A 570 4.35 -16.53 -16.49
N PHE A 571 3.56 -16.20 -15.46
CA PHE A 571 2.11 -16.04 -15.61
C PHE A 571 1.73 -14.76 -16.36
N LYS A 572 2.48 -13.66 -16.20
CA LYS A 572 2.29 -12.44 -17.01
C LYS A 572 2.46 -12.73 -18.49
N ASN A 573 3.53 -13.45 -18.88
CA ASN A 573 3.77 -13.88 -20.25
C ASN A 573 2.70 -14.84 -20.75
N TYR A 574 2.27 -15.80 -19.92
CA TYR A 574 1.17 -16.69 -20.25
C TYR A 574 -0.11 -15.91 -20.61
N GLY A 575 -0.45 -14.89 -19.84
CA GLY A 575 -1.56 -13.98 -20.13
C GLY A 575 -1.39 -13.22 -21.43
N VAL A 576 -0.26 -12.54 -21.61
CA VAL A 576 0.02 -11.72 -22.80
C VAL A 576 -0.07 -12.55 -24.08
N GLN A 577 0.48 -13.77 -24.07
CA GLN A 577 0.50 -14.64 -25.26
C GLN A 577 -0.86 -15.27 -25.59
N ASN A 578 -1.67 -15.64 -24.58
CA ASN A 578 -2.92 -16.36 -24.82
C ASN A 578 -4.14 -15.45 -24.93
N ILE A 579 -4.17 -14.33 -24.20
CA ILE A 579 -5.33 -13.44 -24.09
C ILE A 579 -5.01 -11.96 -24.26
N GLY A 580 -3.75 -11.60 -24.49
CA GLY A 580 -3.35 -10.21 -24.78
C GLY A 580 -3.31 -9.27 -23.57
N VAL A 581 -3.43 -9.79 -22.34
CA VAL A 581 -3.39 -9.02 -21.09
C VAL A 581 -2.52 -9.74 -20.05
N MET A 582 -1.87 -8.99 -19.17
CA MET A 582 -1.05 -9.58 -18.09
C MET A 582 -1.93 -10.27 -17.06
N LEU A 583 -1.53 -11.47 -16.62
CA LEU A 583 -2.09 -12.13 -15.44
C LEU A 583 -1.17 -11.84 -14.26
N ASP A 584 -1.46 -10.75 -13.55
CA ASP A 584 -0.64 -10.18 -12.48
C ASP A 584 -1.20 -10.41 -11.05
N ALA A 585 -2.22 -11.25 -10.93
CA ALA A 585 -2.77 -11.75 -9.67
C ALA A 585 -3.13 -13.26 -9.76
N PRO A 586 -2.22 -14.14 -10.23
CA PRO A 586 -2.54 -15.57 -10.44
C PRO A 586 -2.89 -16.30 -9.12
N GLY A 587 -2.48 -15.75 -7.98
CA GLY A 587 -2.50 -16.34 -6.64
C GLY A 587 -1.15 -16.09 -5.97
N LEU A 588 -1.03 -16.34 -4.66
CA LEU A 588 0.24 -16.13 -3.94
C LEU A 588 1.29 -17.13 -4.42
N ILE A 589 2.44 -16.67 -4.94
CA ILE A 589 3.61 -17.51 -5.20
C ILE A 589 4.54 -17.34 -4.02
N LEU A 590 4.69 -18.35 -3.18
CA LEU A 590 5.38 -18.24 -1.89
C LEU A 590 6.63 -19.13 -1.83
N PRO A 591 7.84 -18.58 -2.06
CA PRO A 591 9.08 -19.25 -1.70
C PRO A 591 9.23 -19.34 -0.18
N SER A 592 9.46 -20.55 0.34
CA SER A 592 9.81 -20.82 1.73
C SER A 592 11.14 -21.58 1.71
N ILE A 593 12.24 -20.86 1.94
CA ILE A 593 13.59 -21.41 1.75
C ILE A 593 14.26 -21.61 3.10
N HIS A 594 14.87 -22.78 3.30
CA HIS A 594 15.45 -23.23 4.56
C HIS A 594 16.91 -23.64 4.36
N GLN A 595 17.81 -23.14 5.21
CA GLN A 595 19.22 -23.52 5.20
C GLN A 595 19.44 -24.83 5.97
N LYS A 596 19.95 -25.86 5.29
CA LYS A 596 20.31 -27.13 5.94
C LYS A 596 21.34 -27.92 5.14
N GLU A 597 22.39 -28.36 5.84
CA GLU A 597 23.43 -29.22 5.24
C GLU A 597 22.86 -30.55 4.70
N GLY A 598 23.20 -30.83 3.44
CA GLY A 598 22.91 -32.10 2.77
C GLY A 598 22.17 -31.92 1.45
N ARG A 599 21.61 -33.04 0.95
CA ARG A 599 20.89 -33.09 -0.33
C ARG A 599 19.74 -32.09 -0.39
N PRO A 600 19.60 -31.34 -1.49
CA PRO A 600 18.47 -30.46 -1.67
C PRO A 600 17.15 -31.22 -1.73
N VAL A 601 16.12 -30.63 -1.11
CA VAL A 601 14.74 -31.10 -1.18
C VAL A 601 13.87 -29.94 -1.61
N PHE A 602 13.10 -30.14 -2.69
CA PHE A 602 12.14 -29.17 -3.18
C PHE A 602 10.74 -29.75 -3.13
N LYS A 603 9.89 -29.24 -2.25
CA LYS A 603 8.49 -29.61 -2.12
C LYS A 603 7.62 -28.48 -2.66
N VAL A 604 6.70 -28.83 -3.55
CA VAL A 604 5.74 -27.89 -4.14
C VAL A 604 4.34 -28.29 -3.76
N THR A 605 3.56 -27.33 -3.29
CA THR A 605 2.15 -27.52 -2.97
C THR A 605 1.32 -26.42 -3.62
N VAL A 606 0.28 -26.80 -4.38
CA VAL A 606 -0.73 -25.86 -4.87
C VAL A 606 -1.97 -25.98 -4.00
N PHE A 607 -2.43 -24.85 -3.49
CA PHE A 607 -3.67 -24.70 -2.76
C PHE A 607 -4.71 -24.00 -3.63
N GLU A 608 -5.93 -24.54 -3.64
CA GLU A 608 -7.11 -23.90 -4.22
C GLU A 608 -7.97 -23.26 -3.13
N LYS A 609 -8.81 -22.29 -3.49
CA LYS A 609 -9.84 -21.78 -2.58
C LYS A 609 -10.79 -22.90 -2.17
N ALA A 610 -11.19 -22.95 -0.91
CA ALA A 610 -12.18 -23.91 -0.42
C ALA A 610 -13.51 -23.84 -1.21
N LYS A 611 -13.96 -22.62 -1.55
CA LYS A 611 -15.07 -22.34 -2.48
C LYS A 611 -14.80 -21.06 -3.28
N GLU A 612 -15.41 -20.93 -4.45
CA GLU A 612 -15.31 -19.72 -5.27
C GLU A 612 -16.09 -18.52 -4.69
N LYS A 613 -17.19 -18.78 -3.98
CA LYS A 613 -18.06 -17.78 -3.36
C LYS A 613 -18.52 -18.29 -1.99
N PRO A 614 -18.84 -17.39 -1.04
CA PRO A 614 -19.43 -17.78 0.23
C PRO A 614 -20.79 -18.45 0.02
N CYS A 615 -21.04 -19.50 0.80
CA CYS A 615 -22.27 -20.28 0.74
C CYS A 615 -22.54 -21.06 2.04
N ILE A 616 -23.78 -21.49 2.21
CA ILE A 616 -24.20 -22.42 3.25
C ILE A 616 -24.55 -23.75 2.57
N GLU A 617 -23.85 -24.82 2.93
CA GLU A 617 -24.06 -26.16 2.39
C GLU A 617 -24.78 -27.08 3.38
N LYS A 618 -25.74 -27.85 2.85
CA LYS A 618 -26.43 -28.94 3.55
C LYS A 618 -26.38 -30.18 2.68
N ASP A 619 -25.99 -31.31 3.25
CA ASP A 619 -25.83 -32.59 2.53
C ASP A 619 -24.97 -32.47 1.25
N GLY A 620 -23.93 -31.64 1.29
CA GLY A 620 -23.01 -31.38 0.17
C GLY A 620 -23.58 -30.52 -0.97
N LYS A 621 -24.70 -29.82 -0.75
CA LYS A 621 -25.31 -28.90 -1.72
C LYS A 621 -25.46 -27.51 -1.11
N ALA A 622 -25.09 -26.48 -1.88
CA ALA A 622 -25.35 -25.09 -1.50
C ALA A 622 -26.86 -24.85 -1.46
N VAL A 623 -27.38 -24.50 -0.28
CA VAL A 623 -28.79 -24.13 -0.05
C VAL A 623 -28.99 -22.62 0.00
N VAL A 624 -27.93 -21.87 0.30
CA VAL A 624 -27.84 -20.41 0.18
C VAL A 624 -26.47 -20.06 -0.40
N SER A 625 -26.41 -19.13 -1.35
CA SER A 625 -25.17 -18.70 -1.99
C SER A 625 -25.19 -17.20 -2.26
N GLN A 626 -23.99 -16.63 -2.44
CA GLN A 626 -23.83 -15.24 -2.84
C GLN A 626 -24.66 -14.88 -4.09
N ARG A 627 -25.30 -13.69 -4.05
CA ARG A 627 -26.10 -13.10 -5.15
C ARG A 627 -25.39 -11.87 -5.75
N MET A 628 -25.96 -11.25 -6.78
CA MET A 628 -25.44 -10.00 -7.36
C MET A 628 -26.00 -8.76 -6.65
N ARG A 629 -25.20 -7.69 -6.51
CA ARG A 629 -25.56 -6.44 -5.80
C ARG A 629 -26.78 -5.77 -6.41
N GLU A 630 -26.97 -5.86 -7.73
CA GLU A 630 -28.06 -5.23 -8.46
C GLU A 630 -29.42 -5.86 -8.17
N GLU A 631 -29.45 -7.01 -7.49
CA GLU A 631 -30.67 -7.70 -7.11
C GLU A 631 -31.28 -7.20 -5.79
N VAL A 632 -30.62 -6.26 -5.10
CA VAL A 632 -31.09 -5.70 -3.82
C VAL A 632 -30.96 -4.17 -3.81
N SER A 633 -31.78 -3.50 -2.99
CA SER A 633 -31.71 -2.05 -2.81
C SER A 633 -32.05 -1.67 -1.37
N PHE A 634 -31.30 -0.72 -0.81
CA PHE A 634 -31.49 -0.14 0.52
C PHE A 634 -31.33 1.39 0.42
N LYS A 635 -32.32 2.13 0.92
CA LYS A 635 -32.26 3.61 1.00
C LYS A 635 -33.04 4.15 2.18
N VAL A 636 -32.60 5.27 2.77
CA VAL A 636 -33.33 5.92 3.86
C VAL A 636 -34.52 6.67 3.29
N THR A 637 -35.72 6.43 3.81
CA THR A 637 -36.95 7.11 3.38
C THR A 637 -37.65 7.89 4.48
N GLY A 638 -37.25 7.70 5.74
CA GLY A 638 -37.84 8.36 6.89
C GLY A 638 -36.86 8.50 8.06
N LEU A 639 -37.04 9.55 8.86
CA LEU A 639 -36.33 9.80 10.11
C LEU A 639 -37.33 10.26 11.17
N SER A 640 -37.17 9.78 12.39
CA SER A 640 -37.94 10.22 13.56
C SER A 640 -37.04 10.24 14.80
N ALA A 641 -37.53 10.80 15.91
CA ALA A 641 -36.79 10.85 17.17
C ALA A 641 -37.36 9.84 18.17
N LYS A 642 -36.48 9.10 18.84
CA LYS A 642 -36.82 8.19 19.94
C LYS A 642 -35.69 8.21 20.96
N ASP A 643 -36.02 8.44 22.23
CA ASP A 643 -35.07 8.49 23.34
C ASP A 643 -33.88 9.46 23.12
N GLY A 644 -34.12 10.59 22.46
CA GLY A 644 -33.10 11.60 22.14
C GLY A 644 -32.12 11.19 21.04
N LYS A 645 -32.40 10.13 20.29
CA LYS A 645 -31.61 9.63 19.16
C LYS A 645 -32.49 9.48 17.91
N LEU A 646 -31.86 9.24 16.77
CA LEU A 646 -32.56 9.03 15.49
C LEU A 646 -33.07 7.60 15.36
N CYS A 647 -34.31 7.46 14.92
CA CYS A 647 -34.89 6.24 14.39
C CYS A 647 -34.98 6.36 12.87
N VAL A 648 -34.43 5.39 12.13
CA VAL A 648 -34.19 5.49 10.69
C VAL A 648 -35.02 4.47 9.91
N ASP A 649 -35.79 4.94 8.94
CA ASP A 649 -36.64 4.08 8.09
C ASP A 649 -35.92 3.76 6.79
N ILE A 650 -35.62 2.49 6.59
CA ILE A 650 -34.89 2.00 5.42
C ILE A 650 -35.85 1.21 4.54
N ARG A 651 -36.09 1.71 3.32
CA ARG A 651 -36.84 0.95 2.31
C ARG A 651 -35.93 -0.08 1.68
N THR A 652 -36.44 -1.32 1.59
CA THR A 652 -35.69 -2.46 1.05
C THR A 652 -36.41 -3.04 -0.17
N ALA A 653 -35.66 -3.48 -1.18
CA ALA A 653 -36.18 -4.26 -2.31
C ALA A 653 -35.29 -5.47 -2.60
N GLY A 654 -35.87 -6.59 -3.06
CA GLY A 654 -35.13 -7.80 -3.43
C GLY A 654 -34.61 -8.63 -2.25
N VAL A 655 -35.09 -8.35 -1.03
CA VAL A 655 -34.71 -9.01 0.23
C VAL A 655 -35.96 -9.58 0.90
N SER A 656 -35.90 -10.81 1.40
CA SER A 656 -37.06 -11.45 2.02
C SER A 656 -37.33 -10.94 3.44
N ASP A 657 -38.62 -10.89 3.81
CA ASP A 657 -39.04 -10.52 5.17
C ASP A 657 -38.41 -11.43 6.24
N GLU A 658 -38.16 -12.71 5.95
CA GLU A 658 -37.52 -13.62 6.91
C GLU A 658 -36.03 -13.34 7.10
N PHE A 659 -35.32 -12.95 6.04
CA PHE A 659 -33.92 -12.53 6.17
C PHE A 659 -33.84 -11.25 7.02
N LEU A 660 -34.67 -10.26 6.72
CA LEU A 660 -34.70 -8.99 7.46
C LEU A 660 -35.08 -9.20 8.93
N LYS A 661 -36.01 -10.12 9.25
CA LYS A 661 -36.31 -10.49 10.65
C LYS A 661 -35.10 -11.11 11.34
N ALA A 662 -34.42 -12.06 10.69
CA ALA A 662 -33.21 -12.66 11.25
C ALA A 662 -32.09 -11.63 11.45
N TYR A 663 -31.89 -10.73 10.48
CA TYR A 663 -30.92 -9.64 10.54
C TYR A 663 -31.25 -8.65 11.67
N ALA A 664 -32.51 -8.21 11.78
CA ALA A 664 -33.00 -7.38 12.88
C ALA A 664 -32.82 -8.05 14.25
N ASP A 665 -33.22 -9.32 14.39
CA ASP A 665 -33.08 -10.10 15.63
C ASP A 665 -31.61 -10.18 16.11
N LEU A 666 -30.66 -10.27 15.17
CA LEU A 666 -29.23 -10.33 15.47
C LEU A 666 -28.66 -8.94 15.78
N MET A 667 -29.13 -7.91 15.08
CA MET A 667 -28.82 -6.51 15.34
C MET A 667 -29.21 -6.12 16.77
N GLU A 668 -30.43 -6.44 17.20
CA GLU A 668 -30.93 -6.16 18.56
C GLU A 668 -30.12 -6.84 19.66
N LYS A 669 -29.51 -7.99 19.34
CA LYS A 669 -28.64 -8.73 20.25
C LYS A 669 -27.21 -8.22 20.28
N GLY A 670 -26.86 -7.24 19.44
CA GLY A 670 -25.50 -6.74 19.30
C GLY A 670 -24.53 -7.73 18.67
N VAL A 671 -25.03 -8.66 17.84
CA VAL A 671 -24.21 -9.66 17.15
C VAL A 671 -23.62 -9.11 15.86
N LEU A 672 -24.32 -8.20 15.19
CA LEU A 672 -23.89 -7.65 13.91
C LEU A 672 -22.90 -6.51 14.11
N GLU A 673 -21.79 -6.59 13.38
CA GLU A 673 -20.75 -5.55 13.36
C GLU A 673 -21.24 -4.22 12.79
N ILE A 674 -22.22 -4.26 11.89
CA ILE A 674 -22.69 -3.06 11.18
C ILE A 674 -23.09 -1.91 12.11
N THR A 675 -23.48 -2.23 13.35
CA THR A 675 -23.86 -1.26 14.38
C THR A 675 -22.69 -0.64 15.14
N GLU A 676 -21.45 -1.07 14.90
CA GLU A 676 -20.25 -0.53 15.54
C GLU A 676 -20.15 0.99 15.29
N GLY A 677 -20.00 1.76 16.36
CA GLY A 677 -19.89 3.22 16.29
C GLY A 677 -21.22 3.95 16.09
N TRP A 678 -22.37 3.27 16.21
CA TRP A 678 -23.69 3.90 16.12
C TRP A 678 -24.10 4.53 17.45
N TYR A 679 -23.54 5.70 17.76
CA TYR A 679 -23.82 6.39 19.02
C TYR A 679 -25.16 7.14 18.99
N ASN A 680 -25.60 7.59 17.80
CA ASN A 680 -26.71 8.53 17.66
C ASN A 680 -28.00 7.91 17.11
N ILE A 681 -28.04 6.58 16.97
CA ILE A 681 -29.16 5.83 16.41
C ILE A 681 -29.83 5.00 17.50
N SER A 682 -31.16 5.10 17.63
CA SER A 682 -31.94 4.29 18.57
C SER A 682 -32.47 3.00 17.96
N ALA A 683 -32.87 3.05 16.69
CA ALA A 683 -33.53 1.95 16.00
C ALA A 683 -33.46 2.13 14.48
N VAL A 684 -33.56 1.01 13.76
CA VAL A 684 -33.76 0.97 12.31
C VAL A 684 -35.08 0.26 12.02
N ARG A 685 -35.89 0.79 11.10
CA ARG A 685 -37.14 0.17 10.64
C ARG A 685 -37.02 -0.17 9.16
N PHE A 686 -36.98 -1.46 8.84
CA PHE A 686 -36.97 -1.95 7.47
C PHE A 686 -38.40 -1.96 6.90
N LEU A 687 -38.63 -1.18 5.86
CA LEU A 687 -39.89 -1.10 5.12
C LEU A 687 -39.81 -2.04 3.89
N THR A 688 -40.53 -3.15 3.94
CA THR A 688 -40.40 -4.23 2.94
C THR A 688 -41.38 -4.08 1.79
N GLU A 689 -41.11 -4.77 0.66
CA GLU A 689 -42.01 -4.80 -0.51
C GLU A 689 -43.37 -5.45 -0.20
N SER A 690 -43.46 -6.26 0.86
CA SER A 690 -44.73 -6.85 1.32
C SER A 690 -45.61 -5.86 2.07
N GLY A 691 -45.10 -4.66 2.37
CA GLY A 691 -45.73 -3.66 3.23
C GLY A 691 -45.51 -3.93 4.72
N SER A 692 -44.66 -4.89 5.08
CA SER A 692 -44.29 -5.14 6.47
C SER A 692 -43.26 -4.12 6.96
N VAL A 693 -43.29 -3.83 8.27
CA VAL A 693 -42.28 -3.03 8.96
C VAL A 693 -41.59 -3.94 9.97
N ILE A 694 -40.27 -4.08 9.84
CA ILE A 694 -39.43 -4.87 10.75
C ILE A 694 -38.54 -3.88 11.48
N GLU A 695 -38.78 -3.67 12.77
CA GLU A 695 -37.97 -2.79 13.63
C GLU A 695 -36.84 -3.60 14.27
N ALA A 696 -35.66 -2.99 14.35
CA ALA A 696 -34.52 -3.44 15.12
C ALA A 696 -34.07 -2.31 16.04
N ALA A 697 -34.16 -2.50 17.36
CA ALA A 697 -33.51 -1.61 18.31
C ALA A 697 -31.98 -1.70 18.17
N VAL A 698 -31.30 -0.55 18.14
CA VAL A 698 -29.84 -0.50 18.11
C VAL A 698 -29.33 -0.62 19.54
N PRO A 699 -28.44 -1.59 19.85
CA PRO A 699 -27.87 -1.71 21.18
C PRO A 699 -27.15 -0.44 21.60
N ALA A 700 -27.34 -0.02 22.85
CA ALA A 700 -26.68 1.16 23.39
C ALA A 700 -25.16 0.96 23.39
N GLN A 701 -24.45 1.87 22.75
CA GLN A 701 -23.00 1.95 22.71
C GLN A 701 -22.56 3.35 23.16
N GLU A 702 -21.40 3.42 23.79
CA GLU A 702 -20.77 4.68 24.17
C GLU A 702 -19.47 4.83 23.36
N PRO A 703 -19.11 6.07 22.96
CA PRO A 703 -17.83 6.32 22.34
C PRO A 703 -16.68 5.97 23.30
N PRO A 704 -15.51 5.54 22.79
CA PRO A 704 -14.35 5.27 23.62
C PRO A 704 -13.98 6.47 24.49
N VAL A 705 -13.74 6.23 25.78
CA VAL A 705 -13.25 7.27 26.69
C VAL A 705 -11.84 7.68 26.28
N LYS A 706 -11.61 8.99 26.17
CA LYS A 706 -10.35 9.60 25.74
C LYS A 706 -9.45 9.94 26.94
N ASP A 707 -8.95 8.92 27.64
CA ASP A 707 -8.23 9.05 28.91
C ASP A 707 -6.78 8.54 28.92
N LYS A 708 -6.28 7.99 27.80
CA LYS A 708 -4.88 7.51 27.71
C LYS A 708 -3.93 8.61 27.24
N CYS A 709 -2.74 8.66 27.83
CA CYS A 709 -1.63 9.44 27.30
C CYS A 709 -0.82 8.59 26.32
N ILE A 710 -0.52 9.11 25.13
CA ILE A 710 0.28 8.39 24.12
C ILE A 710 1.69 8.04 24.63
N MET A 711 2.22 8.78 25.61
CA MET A 711 3.52 8.52 26.23
C MET A 711 3.55 7.24 27.07
N ASP A 712 2.38 6.71 27.44
CA ASP A 712 2.23 5.47 28.22
C ASP A 712 2.03 4.23 27.34
N ILE A 713 1.91 4.41 26.01
CA ILE A 713 1.75 3.33 25.03
C ILE A 713 3.12 2.89 24.53
N ASP A 714 3.37 1.58 24.46
CA ASP A 714 4.56 1.05 23.81
C ASP A 714 4.38 1.10 22.29
N LEU A 715 5.13 2.00 21.63
CA LEU A 715 5.08 2.20 20.19
C LEU A 715 6.13 1.39 19.43
N HIS A 716 6.89 0.53 20.11
CA HIS A 716 7.84 -0.40 19.48
C HIS A 716 8.84 0.31 18.56
N GLU A 717 9.38 1.47 18.97
CA GLU A 717 10.19 2.36 18.11
C GLU A 717 11.45 1.70 17.49
N LYS A 718 11.87 0.53 17.99
CA LYS A 718 13.05 -0.24 17.54
C LYS A 718 12.74 -1.69 17.15
N GLU A 719 11.47 -2.08 17.14
CA GLU A 719 11.04 -3.43 16.85
C GLU A 719 10.19 -3.45 15.58
N LEU A 720 10.34 -4.50 14.79
CA LEU A 720 9.54 -4.70 13.58
C LEU A 720 8.08 -4.96 13.97
N ILE A 721 7.18 -4.07 13.56
CA ILE A 721 5.76 -4.12 13.92
C ILE A 721 5.01 -5.02 12.92
N GLY A 722 4.60 -6.21 13.35
CA GLY A 722 3.68 -7.07 12.61
C GLY A 722 2.22 -6.59 12.70
N TYR A 723 1.32 -7.21 11.93
CA TYR A 723 -0.11 -6.86 11.89
C TYR A 723 -0.76 -6.87 13.30
N GLU A 724 -0.59 -7.96 14.05
CA GLU A 724 -1.20 -8.10 15.39
C GLU A 724 -0.70 -7.03 16.37
N GLN A 725 0.60 -6.70 16.30
CA GLN A 725 1.19 -5.66 17.15
C GLN A 725 0.66 -4.27 16.76
N CYS A 726 0.51 -4.00 15.46
CA CYS A 726 -0.10 -2.77 14.98
C CYS A 726 -1.55 -2.65 15.47
N MET A 727 -2.34 -3.72 15.40
CA MET A 727 -3.73 -3.70 15.89
C MET A 727 -3.80 -3.45 17.40
N ALA A 728 -2.88 -4.03 18.18
CA ALA A 728 -2.80 -3.74 19.61
C ALA A 728 -2.55 -2.25 19.89
N ILE A 729 -1.62 -1.62 19.16
CA ILE A 729 -1.35 -0.17 19.26
C ILE A 729 -2.61 0.63 18.86
N ILE A 730 -3.26 0.28 17.74
CA ILE A 730 -4.48 0.94 17.25
C ILE A 730 -5.60 0.91 18.30
N GLU A 731 -5.80 -0.22 18.99
CA GLU A 731 -6.79 -0.31 20.08
C GLU A 731 -6.46 0.63 21.23
N GLU A 732 -5.18 0.81 21.59
CA GLU A 732 -4.81 1.80 22.61
C GLU A 732 -5.00 3.24 22.13
N LEU A 733 -4.69 3.53 20.87
CA LEU A 733 -4.84 4.85 20.26
C LEU A 733 -6.30 5.31 20.17
N LYS A 734 -7.27 4.39 20.10
CA LYS A 734 -8.70 4.73 20.19
C LYS A 734 -9.04 5.51 21.47
N HIS A 735 -8.25 5.38 22.54
CA HIS A 735 -8.43 6.06 23.83
C HIS A 735 -7.57 7.33 24.01
N VAL A 736 -6.79 7.74 23.01
CA VAL A 736 -5.93 8.93 23.09
C VAL A 736 -6.74 10.18 22.67
N PRO A 737 -6.72 11.27 23.46
CA PRO A 737 -7.37 12.53 23.12
C PRO A 737 -6.68 13.25 21.95
N GLY A 738 -7.41 14.13 21.25
CA GLY A 738 -6.91 14.87 20.09
C GLY A 738 -6.88 14.09 18.77
N ILE A 739 -7.21 12.79 18.80
CA ILE A 739 -7.25 11.94 17.59
C ILE A 739 -8.54 11.14 17.44
N GLU A 740 -8.90 10.88 16.20
CA GLU A 740 -9.94 9.93 15.81
C GLU A 740 -9.31 8.76 15.05
N VAL A 741 -9.55 7.53 15.51
CA VAL A 741 -9.03 6.31 14.90
C VAL A 741 -10.20 5.53 14.32
N PHE A 742 -10.14 5.20 13.03
CA PHE A 742 -11.26 4.57 12.33
C PHE A 742 -10.79 3.59 11.26
N ARG A 743 -11.59 2.54 11.05
CA ARG A 743 -11.34 1.53 10.01
C ARG A 743 -11.68 2.11 8.63
N THR A 744 -10.77 1.97 7.68
CA THR A 744 -10.93 2.49 6.31
C THR A 744 -11.46 1.43 5.35
N ALA A 745 -11.01 0.18 5.48
CA ALA A 745 -11.46 -0.97 4.68
C ALA A 745 -11.07 -2.31 5.36
N ARG A 746 -11.21 -3.41 4.62
CA ARG A 746 -10.70 -4.74 4.97
C ARG A 746 -9.94 -5.31 3.78
N SER A 747 -8.86 -6.05 4.02
CA SER A 747 -8.05 -6.67 2.97
C SER A 747 -8.72 -7.88 2.33
N TYR A 748 -8.14 -8.41 1.26
CA TYR A 748 -8.59 -9.66 0.64
C TYR A 748 -8.76 -10.82 1.65
N THR A 749 -7.88 -10.95 2.64
CA THR A 749 -8.00 -12.01 3.66
C THR A 749 -8.79 -11.60 4.90
N GLY A 750 -9.45 -10.44 4.90
CA GLY A 750 -10.36 -9.99 5.96
C GLY A 750 -9.71 -9.21 7.11
N ARG A 751 -8.41 -8.89 7.00
CA ARG A 751 -7.70 -8.06 7.98
C ARG A 751 -8.16 -6.62 7.91
N GLU A 752 -8.21 -5.95 9.04
CA GLU A 752 -8.68 -4.58 9.15
C GLU A 752 -7.53 -3.60 8.94
N LEU A 753 -7.81 -2.50 8.27
CA LEU A 753 -6.85 -1.41 8.06
C LEU A 753 -7.48 -0.10 8.53
N TYR A 754 -6.65 0.70 9.19
CA TYR A 754 -7.07 1.84 9.99
C TYR A 754 -6.33 3.11 9.58
N ALA A 755 -6.99 4.24 9.79
CA ALA A 755 -6.38 5.55 9.70
C ALA A 755 -6.59 6.34 10.99
N ILE A 756 -5.73 7.33 11.19
CA ILE A 756 -5.71 8.20 12.35
C ILE A 756 -5.83 9.64 11.85
N TRP A 757 -6.88 10.34 12.26
CA TRP A 757 -7.07 11.76 11.97
C TRP A 757 -6.76 12.61 13.20
N LEU A 758 -5.85 13.57 13.06
CA LEU A 758 -5.62 14.61 14.07
C LEU A 758 -6.77 15.61 13.99
N LYS A 759 -7.76 15.41 14.85
CA LYS A 759 -9.07 16.04 14.75
C LYS A 759 -9.11 17.34 15.56
N PRO A 760 -9.60 18.46 14.99
CA PRO A 760 -9.81 19.69 15.76
C PRO A 760 -10.90 19.50 16.83
N GLU A 761 -10.70 20.12 17.98
CA GLU A 761 -11.74 20.19 19.01
C GLU A 761 -12.80 21.22 18.61
N ARG A 762 -14.03 20.74 18.38
CA ARG A 762 -15.20 21.53 18.01
C ARG A 762 -16.41 21.06 18.78
N GLU A 763 -17.27 21.99 19.16
CA GLU A 763 -18.58 21.69 19.74
C GLU A 763 -19.60 21.45 18.62
N GLY A 764 -20.43 20.41 18.78
CA GLY A 764 -21.50 20.07 17.84
C GLY A 764 -21.00 19.45 16.53
N TYR A 765 -21.72 19.73 15.45
CA TYR A 765 -21.41 19.22 14.12
C TYR A 765 -20.24 19.96 13.47
N LEU A 766 -19.35 19.23 12.79
CA LEU A 766 -18.23 19.76 12.01
C LEU A 766 -18.46 19.50 10.52
N SER A 767 -18.59 20.57 9.71
CA SER A 767 -18.69 20.45 8.26
C SER A 767 -17.32 20.24 7.63
N MET A 768 -17.15 19.07 6.99
CA MET A 768 -15.97 18.80 6.18
C MET A 768 -15.90 19.73 4.96
N THR A 769 -17.03 20.13 4.38
CA THR A 769 -17.07 21.10 3.27
C THR A 769 -16.36 22.40 3.63
N LYS A 770 -16.70 22.97 4.79
CA LYS A 770 -16.04 24.19 5.27
C LYS A 770 -14.62 23.96 5.75
N ARG A 771 -14.36 22.84 6.42
CA ARG A 771 -13.02 22.49 6.90
C ARG A 771 -12.02 22.36 5.75
N LEU A 772 -12.38 21.67 4.67
CA LEU A 772 -11.55 21.49 3.46
C LEU A 772 -11.38 22.77 2.64
N THR A 773 -12.35 23.68 2.74
CA THR A 773 -12.22 25.04 2.18
C THR A 773 -11.24 25.89 3.01
N LYS A 774 -11.24 25.74 4.34
CA LYS A 774 -10.44 26.57 5.27
C LYS A 774 -9.01 26.11 5.47
N CYS A 775 -8.74 24.81 5.35
CA CYS A 775 -7.44 24.23 5.69
C CYS A 775 -6.92 23.30 4.59
N PRO A 776 -5.60 23.23 4.41
CA PRO A 776 -4.98 22.15 3.64
C PRO A 776 -5.28 20.78 4.25
N SER A 777 -5.16 19.76 3.41
CA SER A 777 -5.26 18.36 3.80
C SER A 777 -4.03 17.57 3.38
N GLU A 778 -3.53 16.71 4.25
CA GLU A 778 -2.39 15.82 4.00
C GLU A 778 -2.73 14.39 4.42
N ILE A 779 -2.39 13.43 3.56
CA ILE A 779 -2.39 12.00 3.90
C ILE A 779 -0.95 11.50 3.87
N ILE A 780 -0.49 10.95 4.99
CA ILE A 780 0.77 10.21 5.08
C ILE A 780 0.43 8.73 5.14
N ASN A 781 0.73 8.03 4.06
CA ASN A 781 0.52 6.60 3.91
C ASN A 781 1.80 5.84 4.22
N ALA A 782 1.69 4.76 5.00
CA ALA A 782 2.81 3.91 5.33
C ALA A 782 2.53 2.46 4.93
N ARG A 783 3.60 1.78 4.52
CA ARG A 783 3.61 0.34 4.29
C ARG A 783 2.59 -0.10 3.25
N HIS A 784 2.50 0.66 2.15
CA HIS A 784 1.87 0.23 0.90
C HIS A 784 2.54 -1.06 0.40
N HIS A 785 3.87 -1.09 0.44
CA HIS A 785 4.63 -2.33 0.34
C HIS A 785 5.00 -2.83 1.72
N ALA A 786 4.75 -4.11 1.98
CA ALA A 786 4.77 -4.56 3.36
C ALA A 786 6.15 -4.93 3.90
N ASN A 787 7.13 -5.16 3.04
CA ASN A 787 8.52 -5.39 3.42
C ASN A 787 9.29 -4.09 3.74
N GLU A 788 8.72 -2.93 3.43
CA GLU A 788 9.25 -1.58 3.69
C GLU A 788 8.79 -1.10 5.09
N VAL A 789 9.48 -1.59 6.12
CA VAL A 789 8.92 -1.72 7.48
C VAL A 789 8.94 -0.47 8.35
N SER A 790 9.88 0.44 8.14
CA SER A 790 10.17 1.54 9.07
C SER A 790 9.12 2.65 9.03
N SER A 791 8.35 2.74 7.94
CA SER A 791 7.25 3.69 7.75
C SER A 791 6.12 3.54 8.80
N THR A 792 5.81 2.30 9.24
CA THR A 792 4.85 2.06 10.33
C THR A 792 5.38 2.61 11.66
N ASN A 793 6.65 2.34 11.99
CA ASN A 793 7.29 2.87 13.19
C ASN A 793 7.34 4.40 13.16
N ALA A 794 7.68 4.97 12.01
CA ALA A 794 7.72 6.41 11.78
C ALA A 794 6.36 7.06 12.02
N SER A 795 5.27 6.45 11.54
CA SER A 795 3.90 6.94 11.75
C SER A 795 3.57 7.10 13.23
N PHE A 796 3.94 6.14 14.07
CA PHE A 796 3.70 6.20 15.51
C PHE A 796 4.65 7.17 16.25
N ILE A 797 5.93 7.21 15.87
CA ILE A 797 6.90 8.18 16.42
C ILE A 797 6.46 9.61 16.10
N LEU A 798 6.07 9.87 14.84
CA LEU A 798 5.54 11.14 14.39
C LEU A 798 4.29 11.51 15.18
N LEU A 799 3.30 10.61 15.28
CA LEU A 799 2.08 10.86 16.03
C LEU A 799 2.36 11.24 17.49
N LYS A 800 3.23 10.50 18.17
CA LYS A 800 3.67 10.81 19.54
C LYS A 800 4.25 12.22 19.62
N LYS A 801 5.11 12.60 18.68
CA LYS A 801 5.71 13.93 18.63
C LYS A 801 4.66 15.02 18.41
N LEU A 802 3.77 14.84 17.43
CA LEU A 802 2.70 15.81 17.10
C LEU A 802 1.74 16.04 18.27
N LEU A 803 1.48 15.04 19.10
CA LEU A 803 0.58 15.15 20.25
C LEU A 803 1.25 15.68 21.53
N THR A 804 2.59 15.74 21.59
CA THR A 804 3.31 16.03 22.84
C THR A 804 4.25 17.24 22.77
N ASP A 805 4.69 17.64 21.59
CA ASP A 805 5.48 18.86 21.39
C ASP A 805 4.55 20.08 21.27
N GLU A 806 4.80 21.10 22.09
CA GLU A 806 4.00 22.35 22.12
C GLU A 806 4.00 23.07 20.77
N THR A 807 5.01 22.85 19.92
CA THR A 807 5.10 23.40 18.56
C THR A 807 3.90 23.01 17.69
N TYR A 808 3.31 21.84 17.92
CA TYR A 808 2.20 21.29 17.13
C TYR A 808 0.83 21.46 17.80
N ARG A 809 0.74 22.19 18.91
CA ARG A 809 -0.52 22.38 19.64
C ARG A 809 -1.66 22.91 18.77
N ASP A 810 -1.35 23.83 17.85
CA ASP A 810 -2.33 24.45 16.95
C ASP A 810 -2.43 23.71 15.59
N LEU A 811 -1.77 22.56 15.41
CA LEU A 811 -1.78 21.81 14.16
C LEU A 811 -3.20 21.39 13.73
N PRO A 812 -4.07 20.84 14.60
CA PRO A 812 -5.42 20.46 14.22
C PRO A 812 -6.28 21.64 13.76
N GLU A 813 -5.92 22.88 14.12
CA GLU A 813 -6.60 24.09 13.67
C GLU A 813 -6.21 24.49 12.25
N LYS A 814 -4.98 24.16 11.84
CA LYS A 814 -4.38 24.63 10.59
C LYS A 814 -4.38 23.60 9.47
N LEU A 815 -4.39 22.30 9.78
CA LEU A 815 -4.21 21.21 8.82
C LEU A 815 -5.22 20.10 9.08
N ASN A 816 -5.68 19.42 8.03
CA ASN A 816 -6.32 18.10 8.15
C ASN A 816 -5.26 17.03 7.89
N LEU A 817 -4.70 16.46 8.95
CA LEU A 817 -3.64 15.45 8.85
C LEU A 817 -4.18 14.05 9.12
N ILE A 818 -3.97 13.15 8.17
CA ILE A 818 -4.36 11.74 8.27
C ILE A 818 -3.10 10.88 8.15
N LEU A 819 -2.92 9.98 9.11
CA LEU A 819 -1.87 8.96 9.08
C LEU A 819 -2.50 7.59 8.81
N VAL A 820 -1.92 6.83 7.89
CA VAL A 820 -2.27 5.42 7.61
C VAL A 820 -1.06 4.57 8.00
N PRO A 821 -1.01 4.00 9.22
CA PRO A 821 0.21 3.32 9.69
C PRO A 821 0.56 2.03 8.94
N MET A 822 -0.42 1.38 8.29
CA MET A 822 -0.23 0.14 7.56
C MET A 822 -1.33 -0.07 6.52
N GLU A 823 -1.04 0.18 5.25
CA GLU A 823 -2.00 -0.05 4.16
C GLU A 823 -2.05 -1.53 3.75
N ASN A 824 -0.90 -2.17 3.47
CA ASN A 824 -0.85 -3.57 3.04
C ASN A 824 -0.75 -4.54 4.22
N VAL A 825 -1.87 -4.69 4.92
CA VAL A 825 -1.97 -5.57 6.11
C VAL A 825 -1.80 -7.06 5.80
N ASP A 826 -2.10 -7.48 4.56
CA ASP A 826 -1.97 -8.87 4.15
C ASP A 826 -0.52 -9.23 3.83
N GLY A 827 0.15 -8.40 3.02
CA GLY A 827 1.59 -8.50 2.81
C GLY A 827 2.34 -8.42 4.14
N ALA A 828 1.92 -7.56 5.07
CA ALA A 828 2.58 -7.38 6.36
C ALA A 828 2.52 -8.64 7.22
N ALA A 829 1.42 -9.39 7.15
CA ALA A 829 1.29 -10.67 7.83
C ALA A 829 2.20 -11.75 7.19
N ILE A 830 2.29 -11.80 5.86
CA ILE A 830 3.19 -12.73 5.15
C ILE A 830 4.65 -12.41 5.49
N HIS A 831 5.03 -11.13 5.38
CA HIS A 831 6.36 -10.62 5.71
C HIS A 831 6.77 -11.00 7.14
N TYR A 832 5.87 -10.76 8.11
CA TYR A 832 6.14 -11.01 9.52
C TYR A 832 6.41 -12.48 9.82
N GLU A 833 5.79 -13.42 9.10
CA GLU A 833 6.07 -14.84 9.26
C GLU A 833 7.42 -15.24 8.64
N LEU A 834 7.74 -14.74 7.45
CA LEU A 834 8.98 -15.06 6.74
C LEU A 834 10.23 -14.55 7.49
N GLN A 835 10.18 -13.32 7.99
CA GLN A 835 11.32 -12.70 8.68
C GLN A 835 11.69 -13.39 10.01
N LYS A 836 10.81 -14.21 10.59
CA LYS A 836 11.12 -14.95 11.83
C LYS A 836 12.28 -15.94 11.63
N GLU A 837 12.41 -16.49 10.42
CA GLU A 837 13.53 -17.37 10.07
C GLU A 837 14.70 -16.55 9.51
N HIS A 838 14.43 -15.63 8.58
CA HIS A 838 15.47 -14.83 7.93
C HIS A 838 15.24 -13.32 8.13
N PRO A 839 15.65 -12.75 9.27
CA PRO A 839 15.27 -11.38 9.68
C PRO A 839 15.94 -10.25 8.88
N TYR A 840 16.79 -10.55 7.91
CA TYR A 840 17.54 -9.56 7.13
C TYR A 840 17.35 -9.71 5.60
N TRP A 841 16.46 -10.58 5.15
CA TRP A 841 16.16 -10.77 3.72
C TRP A 841 15.16 -9.72 3.21
N LYS A 842 15.13 -9.50 1.89
CA LYS A 842 14.29 -8.45 1.27
C LYS A 842 12.80 -8.80 1.25
N PHE A 843 12.47 -10.07 0.98
CA PHE A 843 11.10 -10.61 0.90
C PHE A 843 10.15 -9.83 -0.02
N HIS A 844 10.52 -9.61 -1.29
CA HIS A 844 9.62 -8.95 -2.24
C HIS A 844 8.33 -9.73 -2.52
N VAL A 845 8.26 -11.03 -2.15
CA VAL A 845 7.01 -11.79 -2.12
C VAL A 845 5.91 -11.10 -1.31
N ALA A 846 6.29 -10.39 -0.24
CA ALA A 846 5.41 -9.68 0.66
C ALA A 846 5.32 -8.17 0.36
N ARG A 847 5.98 -7.70 -0.71
CA ARG A 847 5.82 -6.34 -1.23
C ARG A 847 4.36 -6.10 -1.61
N PHE A 848 3.75 -7.04 -2.31
CA PHE A 848 2.38 -6.95 -2.81
C PHE A 848 1.34 -7.54 -1.83
N ASN A 849 0.05 -7.49 -2.20
CA ASN A 849 -1.01 -8.03 -1.34
C ASN A 849 -1.02 -9.59 -1.31
N ALA A 850 -2.01 -10.17 -0.62
CA ALA A 850 -2.19 -11.62 -0.49
C ALA A 850 -2.27 -12.41 -1.82
N LEU A 851 -2.45 -11.74 -2.96
CA LEU A 851 -2.55 -12.36 -4.28
C LEU A 851 -1.36 -12.05 -5.19
N GLY A 852 -0.34 -11.35 -4.67
CA GLY A 852 0.82 -10.92 -5.44
C GLY A 852 0.55 -9.73 -6.37
N LYS A 853 -0.55 -9.00 -6.18
CA LYS A 853 -0.95 -7.84 -7.00
C LYS A 853 -0.38 -6.55 -6.43
N GLU A 854 0.23 -5.74 -7.30
CA GLU A 854 0.44 -4.32 -7.06
C GLU A 854 -0.93 -3.61 -7.04
N PHE A 855 -1.52 -3.50 -5.85
CA PHE A 855 -2.91 -3.05 -5.69
C PHE A 855 -3.06 -1.53 -5.72
N PHE A 856 -1.96 -0.77 -5.80
CA PHE A 856 -2.04 0.68 -6.06
C PHE A 856 -2.80 0.97 -7.37
N HIS A 857 -2.72 0.05 -8.35
CA HIS A 857 -3.48 0.13 -9.60
C HIS A 857 -5.00 -0.06 -9.43
N GLU A 858 -5.44 -0.51 -8.26
CA GLU A 858 -6.85 -0.73 -7.92
C GLU A 858 -7.43 0.41 -7.06
N HIS A 859 -6.61 1.40 -6.69
CA HIS A 859 -7.13 2.61 -6.08
C HIS A 859 -8.17 3.26 -7.01
N PHE A 860 -9.25 3.75 -6.40
CA PHE A 860 -10.40 4.36 -7.07
C PHE A 860 -11.25 3.37 -7.89
N HIS A 861 -11.06 2.05 -7.75
CA HIS A 861 -11.89 1.01 -8.38
C HIS A 861 -12.90 0.41 -7.39
N GLN A 862 -14.19 0.64 -7.62
CA GLN A 862 -15.27 0.38 -6.65
C GLN A 862 -15.59 -1.10 -6.33
N ASP A 863 -15.39 -2.04 -7.26
CA ASP A 863 -15.70 -3.47 -7.06
C ASP A 863 -14.46 -4.36 -7.21
N THR A 864 -13.31 -3.83 -6.81
CA THR A 864 -12.06 -4.61 -6.81
C THR A 864 -12.09 -5.69 -5.73
N ILE A 865 -11.53 -6.87 -6.03
CA ILE A 865 -11.30 -7.92 -5.03
C ILE A 865 -10.12 -7.58 -4.09
N HIS A 866 -9.28 -6.63 -4.51
CA HIS A 866 -8.14 -6.10 -3.76
C HIS A 866 -8.62 -5.01 -2.80
N SER A 867 -9.50 -5.42 -1.88
CA SER A 867 -10.35 -4.51 -1.11
C SER A 867 -9.60 -3.57 -0.18
N GLU A 868 -8.33 -3.84 0.13
CA GLU A 868 -7.41 -2.89 0.78
C GLU A 868 -7.29 -1.56 0.02
N ALA A 869 -7.35 -1.57 -1.32
CA ALA A 869 -7.27 -0.38 -2.16
C ALA A 869 -8.41 0.64 -1.90
N MET A 870 -9.52 0.17 -1.32
CA MET A 870 -10.64 1.04 -0.94
C MET A 870 -10.28 1.94 0.24
N GLY A 871 -9.26 1.60 1.03
CA GLY A 871 -8.80 2.39 2.17
C GLY A 871 -8.41 3.81 1.74
N LEU A 872 -7.40 3.92 0.86
CA LEU A 872 -6.97 5.22 0.34
C LEU A 872 -8.07 5.91 -0.48
N SER A 873 -8.84 5.16 -1.27
CA SER A 873 -9.92 5.71 -2.10
C SER A 873 -10.97 6.46 -1.27
N ARG A 874 -11.39 5.89 -0.13
CA ARG A 874 -12.36 6.51 0.78
C ARG A 874 -11.76 7.68 1.54
N LEU A 875 -10.49 7.59 1.92
CA LEU A 875 -9.78 8.73 2.52
C LEU A 875 -9.68 9.91 1.55
N TYR A 876 -9.36 9.63 0.29
CA TYR A 876 -9.26 10.65 -0.76
C TYR A 876 -10.60 11.36 -0.99
N GLU A 877 -11.70 10.62 -1.15
CA GLU A 877 -13.04 11.18 -1.32
C GLU A 877 -13.46 12.06 -0.13
N ARG A 878 -13.11 11.67 1.09
CA ARG A 878 -13.52 12.37 2.30
C ARG A 878 -12.67 13.60 2.64
N TYR A 879 -11.36 13.54 2.37
CA TYR A 879 -10.41 14.54 2.85
C TYR A 879 -9.77 15.39 1.74
N ALA A 880 -9.99 15.06 0.46
CA ALA A 880 -9.55 15.83 -0.71
C ALA A 880 -8.12 16.41 -0.54
N PRO A 881 -7.11 15.53 -0.36
CA PRO A 881 -5.76 15.93 0.06
C PRO A 881 -5.08 16.87 -0.94
N ASP A 882 -4.45 17.92 -0.41
CA ASP A 882 -3.49 18.75 -1.14
C ASP A 882 -2.17 18.00 -1.37
N MET A 883 -1.77 17.20 -0.37
CA MET A 883 -0.53 16.43 -0.40
C MET A 883 -0.81 14.98 -0.01
N ILE A 884 -0.21 14.07 -0.76
CA ILE A 884 -0.10 12.67 -0.39
C ILE A 884 1.37 12.32 -0.33
N VAL A 885 1.80 11.90 0.85
CA VAL A 885 3.13 11.36 1.12
C VAL A 885 2.98 9.86 1.26
N ASP A 886 3.68 9.11 0.42
CA ASP A 886 3.72 7.66 0.49
C ASP A 886 5.10 7.24 0.99
N ASN A 887 5.15 6.81 2.24
CA ASN A 887 6.37 6.38 2.91
C ASN A 887 6.74 4.97 2.47
N HIS A 888 7.63 4.88 1.48
CA HIS A 888 8.19 3.64 0.93
C HIS A 888 9.61 3.38 1.44
N GLY A 889 10.11 2.22 1.04
CA GLY A 889 11.45 1.75 1.29
C GLY A 889 12.06 1.01 0.12
N VAL A 890 13.35 0.79 0.22
CA VAL A 890 14.16 0.03 -0.74
C VAL A 890 15.07 -0.96 -0.02
N PRO A 891 15.65 -1.91 -0.77
CA PRO A 891 16.63 -2.83 -0.22
C PRO A 891 17.67 -2.14 0.66
N SER A 892 17.94 -2.73 1.84
CA SER A 892 18.98 -2.27 2.77
C SER A 892 20.39 -2.72 2.35
N HIS A 893 20.46 -3.62 1.38
CA HIS A 893 21.65 -4.22 0.79
C HIS A 893 21.37 -4.55 -0.68
N GLU A 894 22.31 -5.19 -1.38
CA GLU A 894 22.14 -5.47 -2.80
C GLU A 894 20.91 -6.34 -3.11
N TRP A 895 20.17 -5.94 -4.15
CA TRP A 895 19.07 -6.70 -4.71
C TRP A 895 19.54 -7.46 -5.93
N GLU A 896 19.90 -8.71 -5.69
CA GLU A 896 20.40 -9.61 -6.72
C GLU A 896 19.50 -10.82 -6.99
N GLN A 897 19.60 -11.31 -8.22
CA GLN A 897 18.79 -12.38 -8.79
C GLN A 897 19.65 -13.14 -9.81
N GLN A 898 20.35 -14.19 -9.36
CA GLN A 898 21.35 -14.91 -10.16
C GLN A 898 20.78 -15.47 -11.46
N PHE A 899 19.55 -15.98 -11.41
CA PHE A 899 18.87 -16.59 -12.55
C PHE A 899 18.11 -15.58 -13.41
N SER A 900 18.21 -14.28 -13.10
CA SER A 900 17.54 -13.19 -13.82
C SER A 900 18.50 -12.21 -14.49
N GLY A 901 19.80 -12.55 -14.58
CA GLY A 901 20.84 -11.67 -15.13
C GLY A 901 21.55 -10.84 -14.06
N TYR A 902 21.66 -11.40 -12.85
CA TYR A 902 22.19 -10.79 -11.62
C TYR A 902 21.30 -9.67 -11.03
N THR A 903 20.58 -8.92 -11.86
CA THR A 903 19.60 -7.91 -11.44
C THR A 903 18.23 -8.20 -12.05
N SER A 904 17.15 -7.86 -11.34
CA SER A 904 15.80 -7.99 -11.88
C SER A 904 15.64 -7.31 -13.24
N PRO A 905 15.12 -7.98 -14.28
CA PRO A 905 14.86 -7.35 -15.57
C PRO A 905 13.99 -6.08 -15.48
N SER A 906 13.07 -6.04 -14.51
CA SER A 906 12.15 -4.91 -14.32
C SER A 906 12.68 -3.82 -13.38
N TYR A 907 13.68 -4.14 -12.54
CA TYR A 907 14.18 -3.28 -11.46
C TYR A 907 15.71 -3.12 -11.49
N LYS A 908 16.35 -3.25 -12.65
CA LYS A 908 17.82 -3.17 -12.79
C LYS A 908 18.45 -1.98 -12.10
N GLY A 909 17.79 -0.82 -12.20
CA GLY A 909 18.26 0.42 -11.58
C GLY A 909 18.32 0.35 -10.06
N PHE A 910 17.62 -0.58 -9.39
CA PHE A 910 17.50 -0.69 -7.93
C PHE A 910 18.50 -1.68 -7.30
N TRP A 911 19.45 -2.20 -8.07
CA TRP A 911 20.41 -3.21 -7.60
C TRP A 911 21.14 -2.84 -6.30
N LEU A 912 21.61 -1.59 -6.17
CA LEU A 912 22.40 -1.15 -5.02
C LEU A 912 21.76 0.06 -4.33
N PRO A 913 21.70 0.10 -2.98
CA PRO A 913 21.21 1.26 -2.25
C PRO A 913 22.14 2.47 -2.48
N ARG A 914 21.56 3.66 -2.62
CA ARG A 914 22.27 4.89 -3.04
C ARG A 914 22.28 6.02 -2.02
N SER A 915 21.42 5.90 -1.01
CA SER A 915 21.20 6.86 0.06
C SER A 915 20.42 6.16 1.17
N LEU A 916 20.49 6.65 2.41
CA LEU A 916 19.55 6.24 3.45
C LEU A 916 18.13 6.65 3.08
N LEU A 917 17.96 7.86 2.53
CA LEU A 917 16.68 8.39 2.04
C LEU A 917 16.89 9.09 0.69
N TYR A 918 16.01 8.80 -0.26
CA TYR A 918 15.82 9.60 -1.48
C TYR A 918 14.32 9.69 -1.82
N GLY A 919 13.93 10.55 -2.75
CA GLY A 919 12.52 10.83 -3.01
C GLY A 919 12.14 10.89 -4.49
N TYR A 920 10.87 10.60 -4.77
CA TYR A 920 10.22 10.82 -6.07
C TYR A 920 9.17 11.92 -5.98
N PHE A 921 9.28 12.93 -6.84
CA PHE A 921 8.24 13.92 -7.07
C PHE A 921 7.52 13.60 -8.38
N TRP A 922 6.25 13.19 -8.26
CA TRP A 922 5.36 12.94 -9.39
C TRP A 922 4.60 14.23 -9.70
N TYR A 923 4.97 14.92 -10.78
CA TYR A 923 4.46 16.27 -11.04
C TYR A 923 3.86 16.44 -12.43
N VAL A 924 2.78 17.23 -12.47
CA VAL A 924 2.04 17.58 -13.68
C VAL A 924 2.75 18.71 -14.44
N THR A 925 2.77 18.62 -15.77
CA THR A 925 3.52 19.55 -16.65
C THR A 925 2.63 20.56 -17.38
N ASP A 926 1.32 20.40 -17.32
CA ASP A 926 0.36 21.29 -17.98
C ASP A 926 0.40 22.72 -17.41
N GLU A 927 0.36 23.71 -18.30
CA GLU A 927 0.38 25.14 -17.96
C GLU A 927 -0.82 25.57 -17.08
N ALA A 928 -1.91 24.79 -17.06
CA ALA A 928 -3.05 25.00 -16.17
C ALA A 928 -2.70 24.83 -14.68
N TYR A 929 -1.69 24.02 -14.37
CA TYR A 929 -1.32 23.62 -13.01
C TYR A 929 0.12 23.98 -12.63
N LYS A 930 0.74 24.91 -13.36
CA LYS A 930 2.17 25.26 -13.21
C LYS A 930 2.58 25.66 -11.79
N ASP A 931 1.65 26.24 -11.02
CA ASP A 931 1.93 26.70 -9.65
C ASP A 931 1.95 25.54 -8.63
N ASN A 932 1.60 24.32 -9.04
CA ASN A 932 1.84 23.13 -8.22
C ASN A 932 3.35 22.85 -8.09
N TYR A 933 4.14 23.14 -9.14
CA TYR A 933 5.57 22.85 -9.16
C TYR A 933 6.39 23.63 -8.11
N PRO A 934 6.19 24.95 -7.89
CA PRO A 934 6.80 25.68 -6.78
C PRO A 934 6.59 25.03 -5.41
N VAL A 935 5.41 24.46 -5.15
CA VAL A 935 5.12 23.78 -3.88
C VAL A 935 5.97 22.52 -3.74
N ASN A 936 6.03 21.68 -4.78
CA ASN A 936 6.90 20.50 -4.83
C ASN A 936 8.38 20.90 -4.60
N LYS A 937 8.84 22.00 -5.21
CA LYS A 937 10.23 22.48 -5.04
C LYS A 937 10.54 22.99 -3.64
N LYS A 938 9.58 23.63 -2.97
CA LYS A 938 9.79 24.04 -1.58
C LYS A 938 9.87 22.83 -0.66
N MET A 939 9.03 21.81 -0.88
CA MET A 939 9.08 20.55 -0.15
C MET A 939 10.45 19.86 -0.29
N GLU A 940 10.96 19.74 -1.52
CA GLU A 940 12.31 19.21 -1.77
C GLU A 940 13.39 19.95 -0.96
N ASP A 941 13.28 21.27 -0.91
CA ASP A 941 14.26 22.14 -0.25
C ASP A 941 14.28 21.95 1.26
N VAL A 942 13.11 21.95 1.90
CA VAL A 942 12.99 21.80 3.36
C VAL A 942 13.32 20.40 3.82
N ILE A 943 13.00 19.37 3.04
CA ILE A 943 13.40 17.98 3.33
C ILE A 943 14.92 17.87 3.26
N ALA A 944 15.54 18.35 2.19
CA ALA A 944 16.98 18.25 2.02
C ALA A 944 17.74 19.00 3.13
N ASP A 945 17.26 20.17 3.54
CA ASP A 945 17.83 20.89 4.70
C ASP A 945 17.65 20.10 5.99
N LYS A 946 16.48 19.50 6.21
CA LYS A 946 16.20 18.75 7.43
C LYS A 946 17.06 17.50 7.58
N ILE A 947 17.27 16.75 6.51
CA ILE A 947 18.13 15.56 6.52
C ILE A 947 19.60 15.95 6.73
N ALA A 948 20.04 17.10 6.20
CA ALA A 948 21.39 17.59 6.37
C ALA A 948 21.71 18.07 7.82
N GLU A 949 20.69 18.33 8.65
CA GLU A 949 20.87 18.66 10.07
C GLU A 949 21.26 17.46 10.93
N ASP A 950 20.91 16.23 10.53
CA ASP A 950 21.23 15.01 11.26
C ASP A 950 22.62 14.48 10.84
N GLU A 951 23.58 14.50 11.76
CA GLU A 951 24.97 14.10 11.51
C GLU A 951 25.09 12.63 11.12
N GLU A 952 24.25 11.75 11.69
CA GLU A 952 24.28 10.31 11.44
C GLU A 952 23.70 9.99 10.06
N MET A 953 22.53 10.55 9.73
CA MET A 953 21.92 10.39 8.39
C MET A 953 22.84 10.96 7.29
N THR A 954 23.46 12.11 7.54
CA THR A 954 24.40 12.73 6.61
C THR A 954 25.65 11.89 6.38
N ALA A 955 26.18 11.26 7.43
CA ALA A 955 27.34 10.38 7.32
C ALA A 955 27.00 9.14 6.49
N LEU A 956 25.86 8.51 6.76
CA LEU A 956 25.42 7.30 6.06
C LEU A 956 25.08 7.58 4.58
N ASN A 957 24.44 8.71 4.27
CA ASN A 957 24.19 9.13 2.88
C ASN A 957 25.48 9.29 2.08
N LYS A 958 26.54 9.85 2.68
CA LYS A 958 27.84 10.00 2.04
C LYS A 958 28.51 8.64 1.81
N GLU A 959 28.40 7.73 2.77
CA GLU A 959 28.93 6.37 2.62
C GLU A 959 28.22 5.62 1.49
N TRP A 960 26.88 5.61 1.47
CA TRP A 960 26.09 5.01 0.40
C TRP A 960 26.37 5.62 -0.96
N SER A 961 26.45 6.95 -1.05
CA SER A 961 26.82 7.65 -2.28
C SER A 961 28.19 7.20 -2.79
N ALA A 962 29.20 7.07 -1.91
CA ALA A 962 30.52 6.60 -2.31
C ALA A 962 30.52 5.16 -2.85
N GLN A 963 29.77 4.25 -2.21
CA GLN A 963 29.60 2.87 -2.70
C GLN A 963 28.87 2.83 -4.05
N PHE A 964 27.78 3.59 -4.16
CA PHE A 964 26.96 3.66 -5.37
C PHE A 964 27.75 4.24 -6.55
N GLU A 965 28.57 5.27 -6.32
CA GLU A 965 29.50 5.79 -7.32
C GLU A 965 30.53 4.74 -7.75
N LYS A 966 31.13 4.03 -6.78
CA LYS A 966 32.21 3.07 -7.03
C LYS A 966 31.76 1.85 -7.83
N TYR A 967 30.57 1.34 -7.56
CA TYR A 967 30.07 0.08 -8.11
C TYR A 967 29.02 0.25 -9.22
N ALA A 968 28.33 1.39 -9.29
CA ALA A 968 27.17 1.58 -10.17
C ALA A 968 27.25 2.87 -11.02
N HIS A 969 26.99 4.05 -10.44
CA HIS A 969 26.77 5.31 -11.19
C HIS A 969 27.94 5.69 -12.10
N ALA A 970 29.19 5.60 -11.63
CA ALA A 970 30.36 6.00 -12.42
C ALA A 970 30.57 5.12 -13.67
N TRP A 971 29.98 3.93 -13.70
CA TRP A 971 30.10 2.97 -14.78
C TRP A 971 28.92 3.02 -15.76
N MET A 972 27.69 3.15 -15.24
CA MET A 972 26.46 3.15 -16.03
C MET A 972 25.50 4.26 -15.52
N PRO A 973 25.79 5.53 -15.81
CA PRO A 973 25.13 6.67 -15.17
C PRO A 973 23.66 6.88 -15.58
N LYS A 974 23.20 6.35 -16.72
CA LYS A 974 21.77 6.41 -17.07
C LYS A 974 20.98 5.31 -16.37
N LEU A 975 21.57 4.12 -16.21
CA LEU A 975 20.93 2.99 -15.55
C LEU A 975 20.87 3.21 -14.04
N PHE A 976 21.91 3.83 -13.49
CA PHE A 976 22.02 4.13 -12.06
C PHE A 976 22.07 5.64 -11.83
N PRO A 977 21.02 6.40 -12.13
CA PRO A 977 21.08 7.86 -12.07
C PRO A 977 21.22 8.37 -10.63
N ALA A 978 22.12 9.33 -10.39
CA ALA A 978 22.37 9.93 -9.09
C ALA A 978 22.33 11.47 -9.18
N ASN A 979 21.13 12.05 -9.13
CA ASN A 979 20.93 13.49 -9.17
C ASN A 979 20.98 14.09 -7.76
N TYR A 980 22.16 14.50 -7.31
CA TYR A 980 22.36 15.07 -5.98
C TYR A 980 21.89 16.53 -5.90
N TYR A 981 20.94 16.80 -5.01
CA TYR A 981 20.52 18.13 -4.56
C TYR A 981 20.78 18.24 -3.04
N LYS A 982 21.65 19.17 -2.62
CA LYS A 982 22.08 19.33 -1.22
C LYS A 982 22.52 18.01 -0.54
N ASN A 983 23.20 17.13 -1.29
CA ASN A 983 23.61 15.77 -0.88
C ASN A 983 22.48 14.75 -0.65
N MET A 984 21.26 15.06 -1.08
CA MET A 984 20.13 14.12 -1.15
C MET A 984 19.78 13.85 -2.61
N ILE A 985 19.24 12.67 -2.92
CA ILE A 985 18.80 12.34 -4.28
C ILE A 985 17.29 12.58 -4.37
N ASN A 986 16.86 13.29 -5.41
CA ASN A 986 15.45 13.44 -5.75
C ASN A 986 15.23 13.22 -7.24
N TYR A 987 14.25 12.38 -7.56
CA TYR A 987 13.81 12.14 -8.93
C TYR A 987 12.56 12.97 -9.23
N TRP A 988 12.63 13.72 -10.30
CA TRP A 988 11.55 14.56 -10.80
C TRP A 988 10.92 13.85 -11.99
N ILE A 989 9.75 13.22 -11.78
CA ILE A 989 9.10 12.41 -12.82
C ILE A 989 7.93 13.20 -13.44
N PRO A 990 8.09 13.71 -14.68
CA PRO A 990 7.09 14.55 -15.33
C PRO A 990 5.99 13.73 -16.02
N TYR A 991 4.74 14.17 -15.87
CA TYR A 991 3.61 13.68 -16.67
C TYR A 991 2.71 14.83 -17.12
N ALA A 992 1.98 14.63 -18.22
CA ALA A 992 0.78 15.43 -18.49
C ALA A 992 -0.36 14.92 -17.60
N ALA A 993 -1.34 15.78 -17.29
CA ALA A 993 -2.54 15.37 -16.56
C ALA A 993 -3.23 14.20 -17.29
N ASP A 994 -3.58 13.16 -16.55
CA ASP A 994 -4.18 11.94 -17.10
C ASP A 994 -5.17 11.34 -16.10
N PRO A 995 -6.49 11.32 -16.41
CA PRO A 995 -7.53 10.82 -15.50
C PRO A 995 -7.46 9.32 -15.22
N ALA A 996 -6.65 8.56 -15.97
CA ALA A 996 -6.37 7.15 -15.72
C ALA A 996 -5.05 6.93 -14.98
N HIS A 997 -4.29 7.98 -14.68
CA HIS A 997 -3.02 7.86 -13.99
C HIS A 997 -3.20 7.43 -12.54
N LYS A 998 -2.22 6.70 -12.02
CA LYS A 998 -2.25 6.12 -10.68
C LYS A 998 -1.96 7.14 -9.56
N TYR A 999 -1.03 8.08 -9.80
CA TYR A 999 -0.69 9.11 -8.82
C TYR A 999 -1.71 10.27 -8.83
N PRO A 1000 -2.30 10.64 -7.68
CA PRO A 1000 -3.33 11.68 -7.62
C PRO A 1000 -2.90 13.08 -8.05
N SER A 1001 -1.62 13.47 -7.89
CA SER A 1001 -1.12 14.75 -8.41
C SER A 1001 -1.16 14.86 -9.94
N ILE A 1002 -1.25 13.73 -10.65
CA ILE A 1002 -1.37 13.65 -12.11
C ILE A 1002 -2.82 13.38 -12.52
N ARG A 1003 -3.53 12.57 -11.73
CA ARG A 1003 -4.93 12.19 -11.97
C ARG A 1003 -5.91 13.33 -11.66
N PHE A 1004 -5.66 14.03 -10.56
CA PHE A 1004 -6.52 15.05 -9.97
C PHE A 1004 -5.72 16.33 -9.62
N PRO A 1005 -4.95 16.91 -10.56
CA PRO A 1005 -4.01 18.02 -10.29
C PRO A 1005 -4.68 19.32 -9.79
N TRP A 1006 -6.00 19.47 -9.93
CA TRP A 1006 -6.76 20.59 -9.39
C TRP A 1006 -7.08 20.46 -7.90
N ILE A 1007 -6.98 19.24 -7.34
CA ILE A 1007 -7.12 18.94 -5.91
C ILE A 1007 -5.74 18.70 -5.29
N THR A 1008 -5.02 17.68 -5.80
CA THR A 1008 -3.74 17.23 -5.26
C THR A 1008 -2.59 17.98 -5.91
N THR A 1009 -1.86 18.73 -5.09
CA THR A 1009 -0.69 19.53 -5.51
C THR A 1009 0.59 18.69 -5.53
N VAL A 1010 0.75 17.79 -4.55
CA VAL A 1010 1.95 16.97 -4.38
C VAL A 1010 1.58 15.51 -4.19
N SER A 1011 2.20 14.63 -4.97
CA SER A 1011 2.34 13.21 -4.64
C SER A 1011 3.84 12.93 -4.53
N TYR A 1012 4.28 12.61 -3.32
CA TYR A 1012 5.68 12.36 -3.00
C TYR A 1012 5.84 10.93 -2.49
N THR A 1013 6.82 10.20 -3.01
CA THR A 1013 7.19 8.87 -2.53
C THR A 1013 8.58 8.97 -1.91
N SER A 1014 8.71 8.70 -0.62
CA SER A 1014 10.01 8.61 0.04
C SER A 1014 10.55 7.19 -0.10
N GLU A 1015 11.85 7.01 -0.26
CA GLU A 1015 12.50 5.71 -0.37
C GLU A 1015 13.61 5.60 0.67
N VAL A 1016 13.33 4.91 1.77
CA VAL A 1016 14.31 4.66 2.83
C VAL A 1016 14.91 3.26 2.70
N ALA A 1017 16.21 3.09 2.93
CA ALA A 1017 16.89 1.78 2.79
C ALA A 1017 16.53 0.80 3.94
N ASP A 1018 15.27 0.42 4.06
CA ASP A 1018 14.69 -0.20 5.24
C ASP A 1018 14.07 -1.59 5.03
N GLU A 1019 14.16 -2.18 3.82
CA GLU A 1019 13.51 -3.47 3.58
C GLU A 1019 14.00 -4.52 4.59
N THR A 1020 13.06 -4.94 5.44
CA THR A 1020 13.27 -5.79 6.63
C THR A 1020 14.35 -5.28 7.60
N ALA A 1021 14.45 -3.96 7.80
CA ALA A 1021 15.35 -3.37 8.80
C ALA A 1021 15.01 -3.83 10.23
N GLN A 1022 16.04 -3.95 11.07
CA GLN A 1022 15.93 -4.43 12.45
C GLN A 1022 16.58 -3.47 13.46
N GLY A 1023 16.10 -3.47 14.70
CA GLY A 1023 16.77 -2.85 15.85
C GLY A 1023 17.09 -1.36 15.67
N GLU A 1024 18.34 -0.98 15.94
CA GLU A 1024 18.78 0.43 15.82
C GLU A 1024 18.77 0.93 14.38
N TYR A 1025 19.01 0.05 13.40
CA TYR A 1025 18.96 0.44 11.99
C TYR A 1025 17.51 0.75 11.57
N LEU A 1026 16.55 -0.08 11.98
CA LEU A 1026 15.12 0.20 11.82
C LEU A 1026 14.74 1.56 12.42
N ASN A 1027 15.23 1.88 13.61
CA ASN A 1027 14.95 3.16 14.26
C ASN A 1027 15.58 4.35 13.50
N LEU A 1028 16.79 4.20 12.95
CA LEU A 1028 17.41 5.22 12.09
C LEU A 1028 16.55 5.47 10.84
N CYS A 1029 16.10 4.41 10.17
CA CYS A 1029 15.22 4.50 9.01
C CYS A 1029 13.89 5.19 9.38
N ALA A 1030 13.27 4.80 10.50
CA ALA A 1030 12.03 5.43 10.96
C ALA A 1030 12.22 6.92 11.29
N ARG A 1031 13.36 7.31 11.89
CA ARG A 1031 13.69 8.73 12.11
C ARG A 1031 13.87 9.50 10.80
N ALA A 1032 14.38 8.86 9.74
CA ALA A 1032 14.50 9.50 8.42
C ALA A 1032 13.13 9.81 7.83
N HIS A 1033 12.15 8.90 7.94
CA HIS A 1033 10.75 9.18 7.60
C HIS A 1033 10.18 10.34 8.43
N VAL A 1034 10.29 10.25 9.77
CA VAL A 1034 9.80 11.29 10.68
C VAL A 1034 10.37 12.67 10.33
N ALA A 1035 11.65 12.74 9.95
CA ALA A 1035 12.30 14.01 9.62
C ALA A 1035 11.67 14.69 8.39
N HIS A 1036 11.41 13.95 7.30
CA HIS A 1036 10.83 14.55 6.09
C HIS A 1036 9.32 14.80 6.24
N ASP A 1037 8.60 13.91 6.94
CA ASP A 1037 7.17 14.11 7.24
C ASP A 1037 6.97 15.34 8.13
N GLU A 1038 7.76 15.47 9.20
CA GLU A 1038 7.64 16.57 10.16
C GLU A 1038 7.87 17.93 9.50
N VAL A 1039 8.91 18.07 8.67
CA VAL A 1039 9.21 19.36 8.02
C VAL A 1039 8.19 19.69 6.93
N THR A 1040 7.58 18.68 6.29
CA THR A 1040 6.47 18.86 5.33
C THR A 1040 5.22 19.37 6.04
N ILE A 1041 4.89 18.80 7.22
CA ILE A 1041 3.80 19.29 8.08
C ILE A 1041 4.06 20.74 8.50
N GLN A 1042 5.28 21.08 8.92
CA GLN A 1042 5.64 22.46 9.28
C GLN A 1042 5.46 23.41 8.10
N MET A 1043 5.91 23.02 6.90
CA MET A 1043 5.71 23.79 5.67
C MET A 1043 4.22 24.04 5.40
N LEU A 1044 3.36 23.04 5.58
CA LEU A 1044 1.91 23.16 5.40
C LEU A 1044 1.24 24.05 6.46
N MET A 1045 1.70 23.99 7.72
CA MET A 1045 1.20 24.86 8.78
C MET A 1045 1.51 26.35 8.56
N GLU A 1046 2.53 26.65 7.75
CA GLU A 1046 2.93 28.01 7.35
C GLU A 1046 2.39 28.43 5.97
N ALA A 1047 1.70 27.53 5.26
CA ALA A 1047 1.19 27.80 3.94
C ALA A 1047 0.04 28.83 3.97
N GLU A 1048 0.04 29.74 2.99
CA GLU A 1048 -1.04 30.69 2.79
C GLU A 1048 -2.08 30.12 1.83
N LEU A 1049 -3.36 30.22 2.22
CA LEU A 1049 -4.48 29.78 1.41
C LEU A 1049 -5.19 30.99 0.81
N LEU A 1050 -5.46 30.91 -0.48
CA LEU A 1050 -6.26 31.90 -1.19
C LEU A 1050 -7.70 31.43 -1.31
N HIS A 1051 -8.63 32.38 -1.23
CA HIS A 1051 -10.06 32.11 -1.36
C HIS A 1051 -10.68 33.06 -2.38
N GLU A 1052 -11.67 32.57 -3.11
CA GLU A 1052 -12.63 33.41 -3.83
C GLU A 1052 -13.83 33.63 -2.91
N CYS A 1053 -14.05 34.88 -2.50
CA CYS A 1053 -15.15 35.28 -1.64
C CYS A 1053 -15.99 36.33 -2.35
N SER A 1054 -17.28 36.05 -2.57
CA SER A 1054 -18.20 37.07 -3.03
C SER A 1054 -19.58 36.87 -2.44
N MET A 1055 -20.28 37.99 -2.21
CA MET A 1055 -21.70 38.01 -1.90
C MET A 1055 -22.35 39.13 -2.70
N ARG A 1056 -23.47 38.83 -3.34
CA ARG A 1056 -24.33 39.80 -4.02
C ARG A 1056 -25.78 39.59 -3.57
N CYS A 1057 -26.48 40.69 -3.35
CA CYS A 1057 -27.93 40.69 -3.15
C CYS A 1057 -28.57 41.54 -4.24
N GLU A 1058 -29.39 40.93 -5.08
CA GLU A 1058 -30.14 41.60 -6.15
C GLU A 1058 -31.57 41.06 -6.17
N ASP A 1059 -32.57 41.96 -6.22
CA ASP A 1059 -34.00 41.64 -6.35
C ASP A 1059 -34.52 40.56 -5.36
N GLY A 1060 -34.07 40.60 -4.10
CA GLY A 1060 -34.50 39.64 -3.06
C GLY A 1060 -33.91 38.23 -3.21
N SER A 1061 -32.82 38.09 -3.98
CA SER A 1061 -31.99 36.89 -4.16
C SER A 1061 -30.57 37.13 -3.64
N ILE A 1062 -29.96 36.09 -3.04
CA ILE A 1062 -28.57 36.11 -2.60
C ILE A 1062 -27.76 35.17 -3.49
N SER A 1063 -26.59 35.63 -3.93
CA SER A 1063 -25.54 34.77 -4.46
C SER A 1063 -24.33 34.90 -3.55
N ALA A 1064 -23.84 33.78 -3.03
CA ALA A 1064 -22.65 33.74 -2.20
C ALA A 1064 -21.69 32.66 -2.71
N ARG A 1065 -20.40 32.96 -2.66
CA ARG A 1065 -19.30 32.04 -2.99
C ARG A 1065 -18.20 32.15 -1.95
N TYR A 1066 -17.70 31.00 -1.54
CA TYR A 1066 -16.56 30.83 -0.65
C TYR A 1066 -15.82 29.56 -1.07
N ARG A 1067 -14.92 29.73 -2.04
CA ARG A 1067 -14.19 28.63 -2.66
C ARG A 1067 -12.70 28.79 -2.42
N ARG A 1068 -12.01 27.71 -2.10
CA ARG A 1068 -10.54 27.73 -1.96
C ARG A 1068 -9.90 27.71 -3.34
N ARG A 1069 -8.94 28.59 -3.58
CA ARG A 1069 -8.06 28.55 -4.76
C ARG A 1069 -6.89 27.63 -4.45
N ARG A 1070 -6.62 26.69 -5.35
CA ARG A 1070 -5.48 25.76 -5.28
C ARG A 1070 -4.46 26.09 -6.38
N PRO A 1071 -3.16 25.82 -6.17
CA PRO A 1071 -2.56 25.26 -4.95
C PRO A 1071 -2.38 26.31 -3.83
N MET A 1072 -1.99 25.87 -2.63
CA MET A 1072 -1.55 26.80 -1.58
C MET A 1072 -0.26 27.55 -1.97
N ILE A 1073 0.02 28.66 -1.31
CA ILE A 1073 1.27 29.40 -1.46
C ILE A 1073 2.22 29.02 -0.31
N VAL A 1074 3.42 28.62 -0.68
CA VAL A 1074 4.52 28.35 0.26
C VAL A 1074 5.65 29.34 0.01
N TYR A 1075 6.09 30.03 1.07
CA TYR A 1075 7.14 31.04 0.99
C TYR A 1075 8.53 30.41 1.04
N LYS A 1076 9.49 31.07 0.39
CA LYS A 1076 10.89 30.62 0.34
C LYS A 1076 11.61 30.80 1.66
#